data_AF-A0A1F4RFT7-F1
#
_entry.id   AF-A0A1F4RFT7-F1
#
_cell.length_a   1.000
_cell.length_b   1.000
_cell.length_c   1.000
_cell.angle_alpha   90.00
_cell.angle_beta   90.00
_cell.angle_gamma   90.00
#
_symmetry.space_group_name_H-M   'P 1'
#
loop_
_entity.id
_entity.type
_entity.pdbx_description
1 polymer ?
#
loop_
_entity_poly.entity_id
_entity_poly.type
_entity_poly.pdbx_seq_one_letter_code
_entity_poly.pdbx_strand_id
1 'polypeptide(L)'
;MSLLFLAFSSLYPAVDFPSKLSYSIDRGFYEQPFDVELTVDTTDVAIIYTLDGSDPSTSATAISMRAPATVRIDPNNATNRFTAPGVCLRAVGYIGATQVTRVKTHTYLFIDKVVTLSPDGVRPGSQWPAQNKSGSDRQHIDYGMDPQVYNDSRYKNKMTDALMAIPSVSIVTDLKNLFDPTTGIYMNAFGRSLEWERPASVELLNPDGSDGFQINCGLRIRGGWSRHPDDPKHAFRLFFREMYGEPNLDFPLFGDEGASEFDKVDLRTSQNYSWAYKGEGSDTGRHNTMLRDVFSRDTQRDMGMPYTRSRYYHLYINGVYWGLFQTQERSDAFYGETYFGGASEDYDVIKKDPETNVLEANDGNIDTWNHLWDIARRGFTTDADYYLIQGKNPDGTRNPAYPVLVDMDNLITYMICTFYVGDYDGPVSAFGSNNYTQNWFGVYNHTNPDGFKFFRHDAEHSMFLDEGAIPGAAIDRTGPYPAGSSRESFNPQWLHQQLVNHPAYILRFADWVHRLFFDDGALTPDKVIERVQERKSQIELAIIAESARWGDSKVSAPRTYHKDWLPAVEFLIDDYAPIRTDMVLNQFKGKGWYPEVEPPKFSLSSGVVPKGSQLFITSSEGIIFYTLDGSDVLSPPAVGNSKTHVLFGRDAQKYALVPQSDIGTSWRTQLNYNTAGWSNASGSPGGIGYETGSGFETLISLDVRAKMYDPDGTNPTANTSCYVRIPFVVSSDLLNRITSLSFISQYDDGVAVYLNGTQILADNVPANPTWNSVSSTAIGNELDEKTFNISNHIGKLVAGDNLLTIHALNTSRQSSDFLVLPYLLAGEQSSGNETTSSALTYNGSITIDKSCVVKARAMSGRGWSTLDQVRLWVLEDVHELRISEIHYHPLDEGVEDNDSDY
;
A
#
# COMPACT_ATOMS: atom_id res chain seq x y z
N MET A 1 -29.51 0.75 8.91
CA MET A 1 -30.40 1.80 8.33
C MET A 1 -30.19 1.74 6.82
N SER A 2 -30.54 0.59 6.22
CA SER A 2 -29.84 0.04 5.04
C SER A 2 -30.81 -0.49 3.97
N LEU A 3 -31.89 0.25 3.69
CA LEU A 3 -32.93 -0.20 2.76
C LEU A 3 -33.45 0.92 1.84
N LEU A 4 -32.68 1.99 1.64
CA LEU A 4 -33.10 3.15 0.81
C LEU A 4 -32.19 3.50 -0.38
N PHE A 5 -31.18 2.69 -0.71
CA PHE A 5 -30.23 3.01 -1.79
C PHE A 5 -30.44 2.26 -3.13
N LEU A 6 -31.42 1.36 -3.23
CA LEU A 6 -31.59 0.47 -4.40
C LEU A 6 -32.68 0.89 -5.39
N ALA A 7 -32.99 2.18 -5.51
CA ALA A 7 -34.05 2.64 -6.43
C ALA A 7 -33.76 4.01 -7.08
N PHE A 8 -32.57 4.22 -7.64
CA PHE A 8 -32.28 5.44 -8.43
C PHE A 8 -31.32 5.26 -9.62
N SER A 9 -31.25 4.07 -10.24
CA SER A 9 -30.41 3.86 -11.44
C SER A 9 -31.18 3.82 -12.78
N SER A 10 -32.45 4.23 -12.85
CA SER A 10 -33.19 4.23 -14.13
C SER A 10 -34.19 5.38 -14.33
N LEU A 11 -33.99 6.54 -13.69
CA LEU A 11 -34.96 7.65 -13.72
C LEU A 11 -34.58 8.85 -14.60
N TYR A 12 -33.45 8.81 -15.29
CA TYR A 12 -33.12 9.81 -16.30
C TYR A 12 -32.86 9.08 -17.61
N PRO A 13 -33.79 9.12 -18.59
CA PRO A 13 -33.44 8.67 -19.93
C PRO A 13 -32.29 9.53 -20.44
N ALA A 14 -31.32 8.92 -21.12
CA ALA A 14 -30.26 9.62 -21.84
C ALA A 14 -30.90 10.75 -22.65
N VAL A 15 -30.59 11.99 -22.27
CA VAL A 15 -31.12 13.15 -22.99
C VAL A 15 -30.37 13.20 -24.30
N ASP A 16 -30.97 12.59 -25.32
CA ASP A 16 -30.49 12.68 -26.67
C ASP A 16 -30.95 14.01 -27.26
N PHE A 17 -29.98 14.76 -27.79
CA PHE A 17 -30.24 16.11 -28.30
C PHE A 17 -30.32 16.05 -29.82
N PRO A 18 -31.39 16.58 -30.44
CA PRO A 18 -31.66 16.40 -31.86
C PRO A 18 -30.74 17.20 -32.78
N SER A 19 -29.76 17.94 -32.24
CA SER A 19 -28.90 18.85 -33.01
C SER A 19 -27.49 18.94 -32.44
N LYS A 20 -26.51 19.19 -33.32
CA LYS A 20 -25.09 19.29 -32.98
C LYS A 20 -24.60 20.74 -33.07
N LEU A 21 -24.07 21.24 -31.96
CA LEU A 21 -23.35 22.52 -31.90
C LEU A 21 -21.91 22.34 -32.38
N SER A 22 -21.48 23.21 -33.29
CA SER A 22 -20.12 23.22 -33.85
C SER A 22 -19.45 24.57 -33.70
N TYR A 23 -18.12 24.54 -33.57
CA TYR A 23 -17.24 25.69 -33.44
C TYR A 23 -16.32 25.69 -34.66
N SER A 24 -16.18 26.82 -35.34
CA SER A 24 -15.31 26.96 -36.53
C SER A 24 -13.81 26.86 -36.21
N ILE A 25 -13.42 27.05 -34.94
CA ILE A 25 -12.04 26.96 -34.46
C ILE A 25 -12.03 26.06 -33.23
N ASP A 26 -11.07 25.13 -33.17
CA ASP A 26 -11.03 24.14 -32.10
C ASP A 26 -10.43 24.70 -30.79
N ARG A 27 -10.70 24.06 -29.67
CA ARG A 27 -10.05 24.35 -28.38
C ARG A 27 -8.53 24.14 -28.47
N GLY A 28 -7.74 24.84 -27.65
CA GLY A 28 -6.28 24.68 -27.65
C GLY A 28 -5.49 25.95 -27.36
N PHE A 29 -4.31 26.06 -27.97
CA PHE A 29 -3.29 27.09 -27.69
C PHE A 29 -3.20 28.10 -28.83
N TYR A 30 -3.19 29.39 -28.49
CA TYR A 30 -3.27 30.48 -29.46
C TYR A 30 -2.42 31.69 -29.06
N GLU A 31 -1.86 32.37 -30.05
CA GLU A 31 -1.02 33.57 -29.84
C GLU A 31 -1.78 34.88 -30.08
N GLN A 32 -2.74 34.85 -31.02
CA GLN A 32 -3.44 36.05 -31.49
C GLN A 32 -4.94 35.92 -31.31
N PRO A 33 -5.65 37.01 -30.94
CA PRO A 33 -7.10 37.02 -30.89
C PRO A 33 -7.78 36.69 -32.24
N PHE A 34 -8.87 35.93 -32.24
CA PHE A 34 -9.65 35.56 -33.45
C PHE A 34 -11.17 35.62 -33.21
N ASP A 35 -11.96 35.35 -34.24
CA ASP A 35 -13.41 35.23 -34.16
C ASP A 35 -13.83 33.78 -34.37
N VAL A 36 -14.70 33.27 -33.50
CA VAL A 36 -15.28 31.93 -33.59
C VAL A 36 -16.71 32.06 -34.09
N GLU A 37 -17.01 31.46 -35.23
CA GLU A 37 -18.38 31.17 -35.65
C GLU A 37 -18.89 29.90 -34.97
N LEU A 38 -20.06 30.02 -34.34
CA LEU A 38 -20.84 28.93 -33.76
C LEU A 38 -22.01 28.60 -34.70
N THR A 39 -22.13 27.32 -35.07
CA THR A 39 -23.18 26.82 -35.96
C THR A 39 -23.94 25.67 -35.32
N VAL A 40 -25.19 25.49 -35.71
CA VAL A 40 -25.99 24.30 -35.38
C VAL A 40 -26.49 23.71 -36.69
N ASP A 41 -26.58 22.38 -36.78
CA ASP A 41 -27.02 21.63 -37.96
C ASP A 41 -28.53 21.72 -38.24
N THR A 42 -29.28 22.38 -37.37
CA THR A 42 -30.71 22.69 -37.56
C THR A 42 -30.96 24.20 -37.73
N THR A 43 -31.98 24.54 -38.52
CA THR A 43 -32.36 25.92 -38.81
C THR A 43 -33.13 26.55 -37.65
N ASP A 44 -33.16 27.89 -37.60
CA ASP A 44 -33.91 28.69 -36.61
C ASP A 44 -33.50 28.51 -35.14
N VAL A 45 -32.27 28.06 -34.89
CA VAL A 45 -31.72 27.90 -33.54
C VAL A 45 -31.19 29.22 -32.98
N ALA A 46 -31.57 29.53 -31.75
CA ALA A 46 -30.91 30.54 -30.93
C ALA A 46 -29.72 29.89 -30.19
N ILE A 47 -28.52 30.39 -30.43
CA ILE A 47 -27.32 30.03 -29.69
C ILE A 47 -27.23 30.95 -28.46
N ILE A 48 -27.15 30.33 -27.29
CA ILE A 48 -26.96 31.01 -26.02
C ILE A 48 -25.55 30.67 -25.52
N TYR A 49 -24.76 31.67 -25.16
CA TYR A 49 -23.37 31.45 -24.75
C TYR A 49 -22.92 32.33 -23.58
N THR A 50 -21.87 31.88 -22.90
CA THR A 50 -21.19 32.57 -21.78
C THR A 50 -19.67 32.52 -21.95
N LEU A 51 -18.98 33.49 -21.35
CA LEU A 51 -17.51 33.60 -21.35
C LEU A 51 -16.91 33.65 -19.93
N ASP A 52 -17.75 33.58 -18.90
CA ASP A 52 -17.40 33.66 -17.47
C ASP A 52 -17.47 32.29 -16.76
N GLY A 53 -17.55 31.21 -17.54
CA GLY A 53 -17.61 29.83 -17.03
C GLY A 53 -18.99 29.38 -16.54
N SER A 54 -19.96 30.30 -16.39
CA SER A 54 -21.33 29.98 -15.96
C SER A 54 -22.09 29.16 -17.01
N ASP A 55 -23.07 28.37 -16.58
CA ASP A 55 -23.88 27.54 -17.48
C ASP A 55 -24.77 28.43 -18.38
N PRO A 56 -24.61 28.40 -19.72
CA PRO A 56 -25.39 29.26 -20.61
C PRO A 56 -26.89 28.96 -20.58
N SER A 57 -27.33 27.78 -20.13
CA SER A 57 -28.75 27.44 -20.01
C SER A 57 -29.44 28.13 -18.83
N THR A 58 -28.69 28.58 -17.81
CA THR A 58 -29.25 29.14 -16.57
C THR A 58 -28.68 30.49 -16.17
N SER A 59 -27.60 30.94 -16.83
CA SER A 59 -26.89 32.15 -16.45
C SER A 59 -27.63 33.44 -16.83
N ALA A 60 -27.64 34.39 -15.89
CA ALA A 60 -28.14 35.74 -16.14
C ALA A 60 -27.19 36.60 -17.01
N THR A 61 -25.93 36.17 -17.19
CA THR A 61 -24.95 36.83 -18.05
C THR A 61 -24.90 36.25 -19.47
N ALA A 62 -25.74 35.24 -19.75
CA ALA A 62 -25.79 34.58 -21.03
C ALA A 62 -26.22 35.52 -22.16
N ILE A 63 -25.56 35.39 -23.30
CA ILE A 63 -25.82 36.19 -24.51
C ILE A 63 -26.51 35.30 -25.53
N SER A 64 -27.62 35.77 -26.09
CA SER A 64 -28.40 35.05 -27.10
C SER A 64 -28.22 35.68 -28.48
N MET A 65 -27.91 34.84 -29.47
CA MET A 65 -27.78 35.20 -30.89
C MET A 65 -28.44 34.14 -31.76
N ARG A 66 -28.88 34.48 -32.98
CA ARG A 66 -29.30 33.46 -33.95
C ARG A 66 -28.08 32.75 -34.52
N ALA A 67 -28.19 31.46 -34.82
CA ALA A 67 -27.19 30.74 -35.60
C ALA A 67 -27.13 31.26 -37.06
N PRO A 68 -25.94 31.41 -37.67
CA PRO A 68 -24.63 31.33 -37.03
C PRO A 68 -24.32 32.54 -36.14
N ALA A 69 -23.66 32.32 -35.01
CA ALA A 69 -23.27 33.37 -34.07
C ALA A 69 -21.74 33.56 -34.08
N THR A 70 -21.27 34.80 -34.25
CA THR A 70 -19.83 35.12 -34.22
C THR A 70 -19.44 35.66 -32.84
N VAL A 71 -18.46 35.03 -32.20
CA VAL A 71 -17.95 35.40 -30.87
C VAL A 71 -16.46 35.74 -30.95
N ARG A 72 -16.10 36.94 -30.51
CA ARG A 72 -14.71 37.40 -30.43
C ARG A 72 -13.96 36.74 -29.28
N ILE A 73 -12.87 36.04 -29.57
CA ILE A 73 -11.94 35.46 -28.59
C ILE A 73 -10.72 36.37 -28.46
N ASP A 74 -10.63 37.09 -27.35
CA ASP A 74 -9.54 38.02 -27.05
C ASP A 74 -9.20 38.01 -25.56
N PRO A 75 -7.99 37.59 -25.13
CA PRO A 75 -7.59 37.56 -23.73
C PRO A 75 -7.49 38.96 -23.09
N ASN A 76 -7.41 40.04 -23.88
CA ASN A 76 -7.35 41.41 -23.36
C ASN A 76 -8.73 42.06 -23.23
N ASN A 77 -9.79 41.42 -23.76
CA ASN A 77 -11.16 41.90 -23.63
C ASN A 77 -11.86 41.23 -22.45
N ALA A 78 -12.09 41.98 -21.37
CA ALA A 78 -12.78 41.51 -20.17
C ALA A 78 -14.32 41.67 -20.22
N THR A 79 -14.88 42.05 -21.37
CA THR A 79 -16.34 42.20 -21.50
C THR A 79 -17.03 40.85 -21.31
N ASN A 80 -17.94 40.77 -20.32
CA ASN A 80 -18.73 39.59 -19.98
C ASN A 80 -17.89 38.34 -19.61
N ARG A 81 -16.67 38.55 -19.09
CA ARG A 81 -15.79 37.47 -18.62
C ARG A 81 -14.82 37.93 -17.54
N PHE A 82 -14.14 36.98 -16.91
CA PHE A 82 -13.01 37.25 -16.02
C PHE A 82 -11.76 37.68 -16.82
N THR A 83 -10.84 38.39 -16.19
CA THR A 83 -9.51 38.74 -16.74
C THR A 83 -8.53 37.57 -16.74
N ALA A 84 -9.05 36.34 -16.74
CA ALA A 84 -8.26 35.13 -16.88
C ALA A 84 -7.60 35.11 -18.27
N PRO A 85 -6.33 34.69 -18.39
CA PRO A 85 -5.63 34.61 -19.68
C PRO A 85 -6.32 33.66 -20.67
N GLY A 86 -6.85 32.53 -20.20
CA GLY A 86 -7.64 31.61 -21.02
C GLY A 86 -9.07 32.11 -21.22
N VAL A 87 -9.59 31.96 -22.44
CA VAL A 87 -10.98 32.28 -22.81
C VAL A 87 -11.78 30.98 -22.86
N CYS A 88 -12.78 30.83 -22.00
CA CYS A 88 -13.65 29.66 -21.98
C CYS A 88 -15.00 30.04 -22.59
N LEU A 89 -15.31 29.55 -23.79
CA LEU A 89 -16.59 29.76 -24.46
C LEU A 89 -17.48 28.55 -24.23
N ARG A 90 -18.59 28.74 -23.52
CA ARG A 90 -19.63 27.71 -23.35
C ARG A 90 -20.85 28.11 -24.16
N ALA A 91 -21.44 27.19 -24.90
CA ALA A 91 -22.64 27.48 -25.69
C ALA A 91 -23.62 26.31 -25.76
N VAL A 92 -24.88 26.65 -26.04
CA VAL A 92 -26.02 25.73 -26.15
C VAL A 92 -27.04 26.28 -27.16
N GLY A 93 -27.73 25.40 -27.89
CA GLY A 93 -28.76 25.75 -28.86
C GLY A 93 -30.18 25.53 -28.34
N TYR A 94 -31.09 26.46 -28.67
CA TYR A 94 -32.51 26.41 -28.35
C TYR A 94 -33.40 26.67 -29.56
N ILE A 95 -34.52 25.95 -29.64
CA ILE A 95 -35.66 26.29 -30.50
C ILE A 95 -36.83 26.69 -29.59
N GLY A 96 -37.19 27.97 -29.58
CA GLY A 96 -38.12 28.50 -28.59
C GLY A 96 -37.58 28.32 -27.18
N ALA A 97 -38.28 27.55 -26.34
CA ALA A 97 -37.86 27.21 -24.97
C ALA A 97 -37.21 25.81 -24.85
N THR A 98 -37.16 25.05 -25.94
CA THR A 98 -36.63 23.68 -25.94
C THR A 98 -35.13 23.70 -26.24
N GLN A 99 -34.34 23.11 -25.34
CA GLN A 99 -32.91 22.90 -25.58
C GLN A 99 -32.74 21.81 -26.63
N VAL A 100 -31.97 22.09 -27.69
CA VAL A 100 -31.79 21.18 -28.84
C VAL A 100 -30.35 20.69 -29.02
N THR A 101 -29.39 21.25 -28.28
CA THR A 101 -28.00 20.74 -28.23
C THR A 101 -27.56 20.52 -26.78
N ARG A 102 -26.51 19.74 -26.55
CA ARG A 102 -25.77 19.77 -25.27
C ARG A 102 -25.08 21.11 -25.06
N VAL A 103 -24.83 21.46 -23.80
CA VAL A 103 -23.87 22.52 -23.46
C VAL A 103 -22.48 22.01 -23.81
N LYS A 104 -21.77 22.73 -24.68
CA LYS A 104 -20.40 22.40 -25.09
C LYS A 104 -19.46 23.54 -24.75
N THR A 105 -18.24 23.22 -24.32
CA THR A 105 -17.21 24.19 -23.94
C THR A 105 -16.01 24.09 -24.87
N HIS A 106 -15.48 25.21 -25.33
CA HIS A 106 -14.14 25.29 -25.95
C HIS A 106 -13.27 26.28 -25.14
N THR A 107 -12.12 25.81 -24.65
CA THR A 107 -11.12 26.65 -23.99
C THR A 107 -9.99 27.04 -24.95
N TYR A 108 -9.67 28.34 -24.99
CA TYR A 108 -8.59 28.92 -25.79
C TYR A 108 -7.53 29.55 -24.88
N LEU A 109 -6.32 28.98 -24.87
CA LEU A 109 -5.23 29.38 -23.97
C LEU A 109 -4.21 30.29 -24.68
N PHE A 110 -3.93 31.44 -24.06
CA PHE A 110 -2.95 32.42 -24.57
C PHE A 110 -1.71 32.42 -23.67
N ILE A 111 -0.74 31.56 -23.99
CA ILE A 111 0.37 31.20 -23.08
C ILE A 111 1.21 32.41 -22.66
N ASP A 112 1.51 33.35 -23.57
CA ASP A 112 2.24 34.58 -23.23
C ASP A 112 1.54 35.41 -22.14
N LYS A 113 0.21 35.37 -22.09
CA LYS A 113 -0.59 36.06 -21.07
C LYS A 113 -0.67 35.25 -19.77
N VAL A 114 -0.55 33.93 -19.85
CA VAL A 114 -0.46 33.04 -18.67
C VAL A 114 0.85 33.28 -17.92
N VAL A 115 1.97 33.47 -18.61
CA VAL A 115 3.29 33.69 -17.98
C VAL A 115 3.26 34.87 -17.01
N THR A 116 2.59 35.96 -17.38
CA THR A 116 2.45 37.17 -16.55
C THR A 116 1.08 37.25 -15.87
N LEU A 117 0.46 36.11 -15.57
CA LEU A 117 -0.80 36.09 -14.83
C LEU A 117 -0.60 36.75 -13.46
N SER A 118 -1.34 37.82 -13.21
CA SER A 118 -1.52 38.45 -11.89
C SER A 118 -0.22 38.57 -11.05
N PRO A 119 0.84 39.26 -11.53
CA PRO A 119 2.13 39.31 -10.85
C PRO A 119 2.08 39.91 -9.44
N ASP A 120 1.05 40.71 -9.16
CA ASP A 120 0.80 41.34 -7.85
C ASP A 120 -0.30 40.62 -7.05
N GLY A 121 -0.63 39.37 -7.39
CA GLY A 121 -1.68 38.57 -6.73
C GLY A 121 -3.11 39.03 -7.04
N VAL A 122 -3.29 39.86 -8.06
CA VAL A 122 -4.61 40.41 -8.44
C VAL A 122 -5.55 39.29 -8.87
N ARG A 123 -6.69 39.16 -8.18
CA ARG A 123 -7.72 38.19 -8.54
C ARG A 123 -8.26 38.42 -9.97
N PRO A 124 -8.63 37.36 -10.73
CA PRO A 124 -9.12 37.48 -12.12
C PRO A 124 -10.44 38.26 -12.30
N GLY A 125 -11.15 38.57 -11.22
CA GLY A 125 -12.41 39.32 -11.26
C GLY A 125 -12.94 39.59 -9.86
N SER A 126 -13.90 40.50 -9.71
CA SER A 126 -14.46 40.85 -8.40
C SER A 126 -15.23 39.70 -7.74
N GLN A 127 -15.72 38.75 -8.54
CA GLN A 127 -16.42 37.55 -8.10
C GLN A 127 -15.47 36.46 -7.57
N TRP A 128 -14.20 36.49 -7.96
CA TRP A 128 -13.18 35.61 -7.37
C TRP A 128 -12.90 36.05 -5.92
N PRO A 129 -12.61 35.13 -4.99
CA PRO A 129 -12.22 35.52 -3.64
C PRO A 129 -10.99 36.44 -3.64
N ALA A 130 -10.92 37.36 -2.69
CA ALA A 130 -9.69 38.10 -2.44
C ALA A 130 -8.62 37.14 -1.90
N GLN A 131 -7.35 37.42 -2.20
CA GLN A 131 -6.22 36.66 -1.68
C GLN A 131 -6.18 36.72 -0.15
N ASN A 132 -5.85 35.60 0.50
CA ASN A 132 -5.62 35.52 1.94
C ASN A 132 -4.50 34.51 2.22
N LYS A 133 -3.37 35.01 2.74
CA LYS A 133 -2.16 34.20 3.04
C LYS A 133 -2.02 33.84 4.52
N SER A 134 -2.88 34.34 5.42
CA SER A 134 -2.81 34.01 6.86
C SER A 134 -4.12 34.27 7.64
N GLY A 135 -4.29 33.55 8.75
CA GLY A 135 -5.02 34.06 9.92
C GLY A 135 -6.53 33.80 10.01
N SER A 136 -7.10 32.80 9.34
CA SER A 136 -8.50 32.42 9.59
C SER A 136 -8.78 30.95 9.29
N ASP A 137 -9.78 30.35 9.96
CA ASP A 137 -10.37 29.03 9.68
C ASP A 137 -11.08 28.94 8.31
N ARG A 138 -10.59 29.69 7.31
CA ARG A 138 -11.19 29.88 5.99
C ARG A 138 -10.19 29.48 4.93
N GLN A 139 -10.71 29.00 3.80
CA GLN A 139 -9.92 28.58 2.66
C GLN A 139 -8.88 29.65 2.26
N HIS A 140 -7.61 29.26 2.20
CA HIS A 140 -6.54 30.08 1.66
C HIS A 140 -6.64 30.14 0.15
N ILE A 141 -6.40 31.34 -0.37
CA ILE A 141 -6.53 31.71 -1.77
C ILE A 141 -5.26 32.44 -2.16
N ASP A 142 -4.60 31.92 -3.19
CA ASP A 142 -3.37 32.48 -3.75
C ASP A 142 -3.47 32.56 -5.28
N TYR A 143 -2.95 33.64 -5.86
CA TYR A 143 -2.99 33.90 -7.29
C TYR A 143 -1.65 34.40 -7.79
N GLY A 144 -1.43 34.22 -9.08
CA GLY A 144 -0.35 34.85 -9.80
C GLY A 144 0.82 33.94 -10.09
N MET A 145 1.60 34.34 -11.08
CA MET A 145 2.92 33.79 -11.38
C MET A 145 3.96 34.74 -10.77
N ASP A 146 4.93 34.20 -10.03
CA ASP A 146 5.96 34.99 -9.35
C ASP A 146 6.96 35.58 -10.36
N PRO A 147 7.06 36.92 -10.44
CA PRO A 147 8.04 37.61 -11.29
C PRO A 147 9.48 37.29 -10.99
N GLN A 148 9.82 36.87 -9.77
CA GLN A 148 11.17 36.44 -9.41
C GLN A 148 11.56 35.14 -10.11
N VAL A 149 10.58 34.30 -10.47
CA VAL A 149 10.82 33.06 -11.23
C VAL A 149 10.80 33.35 -12.73
N TYR A 150 9.70 33.92 -13.26
CA TYR A 150 9.57 34.05 -14.71
C TYR A 150 10.48 35.14 -15.33
N ASN A 151 11.03 36.08 -14.55
CA ASN A 151 12.06 37.01 -15.05
C ASN A 151 13.49 36.54 -14.76
N ASP A 152 13.69 35.43 -14.03
CA ASP A 152 15.01 34.90 -13.76
C ASP A 152 15.73 34.58 -15.07
N SER A 153 16.99 34.99 -15.18
CA SER A 153 17.83 34.77 -16.37
C SER A 153 17.88 33.30 -16.82
N ARG A 154 17.69 32.35 -15.90
CA ARG A 154 17.69 30.90 -16.15
C ARG A 154 16.38 30.39 -16.74
N TYR A 155 15.26 31.05 -16.46
CA TYR A 155 13.90 30.55 -16.74
C TYR A 155 13.12 31.42 -17.74
N LYS A 156 13.41 32.72 -17.84
CA LYS A 156 12.62 33.67 -18.64
C LYS A 156 12.38 33.29 -20.10
N ASN A 157 13.35 32.61 -20.72
CA ASN A 157 13.26 32.16 -22.11
C ASN A 157 12.71 30.72 -22.25
N LYS A 158 12.22 30.11 -21.15
CA LYS A 158 11.71 28.75 -21.09
C LYS A 158 10.25 28.68 -20.61
N MET A 159 9.63 29.80 -20.24
CA MET A 159 8.34 29.75 -19.55
C MET A 159 7.18 29.31 -20.42
N THR A 160 7.16 29.74 -21.68
CA THR A 160 6.19 29.28 -22.67
C THR A 160 6.35 27.77 -22.88
N ASP A 161 7.59 27.31 -23.05
CA ASP A 161 7.91 25.91 -23.26
C ASP A 161 7.55 25.08 -22.02
N ALA A 162 7.78 25.60 -20.80
CA ALA A 162 7.37 24.95 -19.56
C ALA A 162 5.86 24.76 -19.45
N LEU A 163 5.06 25.76 -19.84
CA LEU A 163 3.60 25.68 -19.88
C LEU A 163 3.05 24.79 -21.01
N MET A 164 3.88 24.46 -21.99
CA MET A 164 3.54 23.57 -23.12
C MET A 164 4.28 22.23 -23.08
N ALA A 165 5.08 21.97 -22.04
CA ALA A 165 5.91 20.77 -21.95
C ALA A 165 5.09 19.47 -21.79
N ILE A 166 3.87 19.58 -21.29
CA ILE A 166 2.94 18.48 -21.03
C ILE A 166 1.51 18.90 -21.40
N PRO A 167 0.58 17.95 -21.61
CA PRO A 167 -0.82 18.27 -21.87
C PRO A 167 -1.49 19.09 -20.77
N SER A 168 -2.56 19.79 -21.13
CA SER A 168 -3.33 20.63 -20.23
C SER A 168 -4.75 20.11 -20.03
N VAL A 169 -5.20 20.04 -18.78
CA VAL A 169 -6.61 19.85 -18.43
C VAL A 169 -7.24 21.22 -18.18
N SER A 170 -8.34 21.52 -18.85
CA SER A 170 -9.17 22.70 -18.57
C SER A 170 -10.45 22.29 -17.87
N ILE A 171 -10.72 22.84 -16.69
CA ILE A 171 -11.97 22.68 -15.95
C ILE A 171 -12.74 23.99 -16.01
N VAL A 172 -13.98 23.94 -16.49
CA VAL A 172 -14.86 25.10 -16.62
C VAL A 172 -16.15 24.86 -15.86
N THR A 173 -16.45 25.74 -14.90
CA THR A 173 -17.64 25.64 -14.04
C THR A 173 -18.12 27.04 -13.64
N ASP A 174 -19.40 27.17 -13.28
CA ASP A 174 -19.87 28.35 -12.58
C ASP A 174 -18.99 28.61 -11.35
N LEU A 175 -18.51 29.84 -11.18
CA LEU A 175 -17.58 30.21 -10.12
C LEU A 175 -18.16 29.95 -8.73
N LYS A 176 -19.50 30.03 -8.58
CA LYS A 176 -20.19 29.72 -7.32
C LYS A 176 -19.98 28.27 -6.88
N ASN A 177 -19.84 27.34 -7.83
CA ASN A 177 -19.57 25.93 -7.53
C ASN A 177 -18.22 25.74 -6.83
N LEU A 178 -17.29 26.67 -7.01
CA LEU A 178 -16.00 26.64 -6.33
C LEU A 178 -16.04 27.45 -5.04
N PHE A 179 -16.53 28.69 -5.08
CA PHE A 179 -16.25 29.68 -4.03
C PHE A 179 -17.47 30.26 -3.31
N ASP A 180 -18.68 29.80 -3.62
CA ASP A 180 -19.84 30.15 -2.80
C ASP A 180 -19.64 29.69 -1.35
N PRO A 181 -19.89 30.52 -0.33
CA PRO A 181 -19.62 30.13 1.05
C PRO A 181 -20.41 28.91 1.52
N THR A 182 -21.60 28.67 0.98
CA THR A 182 -22.49 27.59 1.41
C THR A 182 -22.35 26.34 0.55
N THR A 183 -22.16 26.51 -0.75
CA THR A 183 -22.21 25.41 -1.73
C THR A 183 -20.89 25.22 -2.47
N GLY A 184 -19.96 26.17 -2.42
CA GLY A 184 -18.70 26.12 -3.13
C GLY A 184 -17.76 25.06 -2.55
N ILE A 185 -17.21 24.20 -3.40
CA ILE A 185 -16.38 23.08 -2.94
C ILE A 185 -15.07 23.54 -2.31
N TYR A 186 -14.44 24.64 -2.74
CA TYR A 186 -13.25 25.19 -2.08
C TYR A 186 -13.58 25.73 -0.68
N MET A 187 -14.74 26.35 -0.51
CA MET A 187 -15.16 26.90 0.79
C MET A 187 -15.61 25.80 1.76
N ASN A 188 -15.88 24.60 1.23
CA ASN A 188 -16.40 23.46 1.97
C ASN A 188 -15.65 22.17 1.55
N ALA A 189 -14.32 22.23 1.54
CA ALA A 189 -13.46 21.21 0.94
C ALA A 189 -13.65 19.80 1.55
N PHE A 190 -14.17 19.70 2.77
CA PHE A 190 -14.45 18.42 3.44
C PHE A 190 -15.73 17.72 2.95
N GLY A 191 -16.59 18.40 2.20
CA GLY A 191 -17.84 17.85 1.67
C GLY A 191 -17.64 16.58 0.82
N ARG A 192 -18.55 15.61 0.96
CA ARG A 192 -18.48 14.28 0.31
C ARG A 192 -19.81 13.82 -0.25
N SER A 193 -19.81 12.68 -0.94
CA SER A 193 -20.99 12.12 -1.62
C SER A 193 -21.46 12.96 -2.80
N LEU A 194 -22.53 12.51 -3.45
CA LEU A 194 -23.15 13.16 -4.59
C LEU A 194 -23.59 14.60 -4.27
N GLU A 195 -23.97 14.90 -3.02
CA GLU A 195 -24.39 16.24 -2.58
C GLU A 195 -23.31 17.31 -2.78
N TRP A 196 -22.03 16.90 -2.77
CA TRP A 196 -20.89 17.80 -2.92
C TRP A 196 -20.22 17.73 -4.31
N GLU A 197 -20.82 16.99 -5.25
CA GLU A 197 -20.44 17.05 -6.66
C GLU A 197 -21.03 18.32 -7.30
N ARG A 198 -20.26 18.99 -8.16
CA ARG A 198 -20.68 20.21 -8.87
C ARG A 198 -20.57 20.03 -10.37
N PRO A 199 -21.54 20.48 -11.18
CA PRO A 199 -21.46 20.36 -12.62
C PRO A 199 -20.29 21.17 -13.17
N ALA A 200 -19.48 20.55 -14.03
CA ALA A 200 -18.35 21.14 -14.71
C ALA A 200 -18.23 20.60 -16.14
N SER A 201 -17.48 21.30 -16.98
CA SER A 201 -16.94 20.78 -18.24
C SER A 201 -15.45 20.55 -18.05
N VAL A 202 -14.93 19.46 -18.62
CA VAL A 202 -13.51 19.15 -18.62
C VAL A 202 -13.02 18.86 -20.04
N GLU A 203 -11.86 19.42 -20.37
CA GLU A 203 -11.20 19.28 -21.67
C GLU A 203 -9.75 18.80 -21.46
N LEU A 204 -9.28 17.92 -22.34
CA LEU A 204 -7.84 17.63 -22.48
C LEU A 204 -7.32 18.34 -23.74
N LEU A 205 -6.28 19.15 -23.58
CA LEU A 205 -5.67 19.97 -24.62
C LEU A 205 -4.20 19.57 -24.77
N ASN A 206 -3.81 19.09 -25.95
CA ASN A 206 -2.43 18.67 -26.22
C ASN A 206 -1.66 19.77 -26.98
N PRO A 207 -0.50 20.22 -26.49
CA PRO A 207 0.32 21.23 -27.16
C PRO A 207 0.81 20.85 -28.56
N ASP A 208 0.94 19.55 -28.84
CA ASP A 208 1.33 19.02 -30.15
C ASP A 208 0.16 18.95 -31.15
N GLY A 209 -1.06 19.30 -30.70
CA GLY A 209 -2.28 19.25 -31.50
C GLY A 209 -2.89 17.86 -31.64
N SER A 210 -2.40 16.84 -30.92
CA SER A 210 -3.03 15.52 -30.90
C SER A 210 -4.43 15.59 -30.28
N ASP A 211 -5.28 14.64 -30.64
CA ASP A 211 -6.66 14.61 -30.16
C ASP A 211 -6.74 14.52 -28.63
N GLY A 212 -7.66 15.31 -28.08
CA GLY A 212 -8.09 15.24 -26.68
C GLY A 212 -9.61 15.31 -26.61
N PHE A 213 -10.19 15.19 -25.42
CA PHE A 213 -11.64 15.16 -25.26
C PHE A 213 -12.22 16.49 -24.80
N GLN A 214 -13.55 16.61 -24.92
CA GLN A 214 -14.36 17.52 -24.13
C GLN A 214 -15.58 16.76 -23.64
N ILE A 215 -15.86 16.84 -22.34
CA ILE A 215 -16.97 16.14 -21.71
C ILE A 215 -17.49 16.94 -20.51
N ASN A 216 -18.78 16.80 -20.19
CA ASN A 216 -19.34 17.34 -18.96
C ASN A 216 -19.25 16.30 -17.83
N CYS A 217 -18.98 16.74 -16.61
CA CYS A 217 -18.74 15.87 -15.48
C CYS A 217 -19.20 16.50 -14.15
N GLY A 218 -19.29 15.66 -13.12
CA GLY A 218 -19.32 16.09 -11.73
C GLY A 218 -17.90 16.34 -11.23
N LEU A 219 -17.70 17.46 -10.54
CA LEU A 219 -16.44 17.88 -9.95
C LEU A 219 -16.55 17.89 -8.43
N ARG A 220 -15.61 17.26 -7.73
CA ARG A 220 -15.51 17.33 -6.27
C ARG A 220 -14.06 17.41 -5.82
N ILE A 221 -13.81 18.05 -4.69
CA ILE A 221 -12.50 17.96 -4.02
C ILE A 221 -12.33 16.56 -3.40
N ARG A 222 -11.12 16.00 -3.52
CA ARG A 222 -10.77 14.69 -2.95
C ARG A 222 -9.66 14.76 -1.92
N GLY A 223 -9.58 13.73 -1.08
CA GLY A 223 -8.50 13.52 -0.12
C GLY A 223 -8.97 13.41 1.32
N GLY A 224 -7.99 13.42 2.22
CA GLY A 224 -8.17 13.48 3.66
C GLY A 224 -7.65 14.82 4.16
N TRP A 225 -6.39 14.82 4.59
CA TRP A 225 -5.72 15.97 5.20
C TRP A 225 -5.49 17.16 4.24
N SER A 226 -5.24 16.90 2.95
CA SER A 226 -5.03 17.92 1.91
C SER A 226 -6.21 18.86 1.63
N ARG A 227 -7.35 18.61 2.26
CA ARG A 227 -8.55 19.47 2.17
C ARG A 227 -8.52 20.57 3.22
N HIS A 228 -7.45 20.61 4.03
CA HIS A 228 -7.26 21.63 5.03
C HIS A 228 -7.28 23.03 4.39
N PRO A 229 -7.93 24.03 5.01
CA PRO A 229 -8.05 25.37 4.45
C PRO A 229 -6.70 26.04 4.16
N ASP A 230 -5.63 25.63 4.86
CA ASP A 230 -4.29 26.16 4.63
C ASP A 230 -3.70 25.79 3.26
N ASP A 231 -4.23 24.76 2.60
CA ASP A 231 -3.84 24.32 1.27
C ASP A 231 -4.68 25.05 0.20
N PRO A 232 -4.13 26.01 -0.54
CA PRO A 232 -4.84 26.67 -1.64
C PRO A 232 -4.96 25.78 -2.88
N LYS A 233 -4.28 24.62 -2.94
CA LYS A 233 -4.18 23.77 -4.12
C LYS A 233 -4.74 22.37 -3.83
N HIS A 234 -6.06 22.25 -3.93
CA HIS A 234 -6.72 20.95 -3.75
C HIS A 234 -6.66 20.05 -4.99
N ALA A 235 -6.72 18.74 -4.73
CA ALA A 235 -6.95 17.72 -5.74
C ALA A 235 -8.45 17.53 -6.02
N PHE A 236 -8.78 17.11 -7.24
CA PHE A 236 -10.15 16.91 -7.69
C PHE A 236 -10.42 15.46 -8.04
N ARG A 237 -11.69 15.09 -8.01
CA ARG A 237 -12.24 13.92 -8.68
C ARG A 237 -13.22 14.38 -9.74
N LEU A 238 -13.08 13.80 -10.92
CA LEU A 238 -14.00 13.93 -12.04
C LEU A 238 -14.92 12.71 -12.04
N PHE A 239 -16.23 12.93 -12.07
CA PHE A 239 -17.26 11.90 -12.13
C PHE A 239 -18.00 12.00 -13.46
N PHE A 240 -17.94 10.95 -14.26
CA PHE A 240 -18.72 10.85 -15.48
C PHE A 240 -20.02 10.13 -15.11
N ARG A 241 -21.14 10.79 -15.41
CA ARG A 241 -22.48 10.35 -15.01
C ARG A 241 -23.49 10.99 -15.95
N GLU A 242 -24.55 10.25 -16.24
CA GLU A 242 -25.64 10.67 -17.12
C GLU A 242 -26.29 12.00 -16.69
N MET A 243 -26.36 12.28 -15.38
CA MET A 243 -26.91 13.54 -14.86
C MET A 243 -26.07 14.79 -15.18
N TYR A 244 -24.81 14.61 -15.61
CA TYR A 244 -23.92 15.70 -16.02
C TYR A 244 -23.70 15.74 -17.54
N GLY A 245 -23.87 14.61 -18.23
CA GLY A 245 -23.58 14.46 -19.65
C GLY A 245 -23.47 12.99 -20.01
N GLU A 246 -22.39 12.62 -20.68
CA GLU A 246 -22.07 11.23 -20.99
C GLU A 246 -21.78 10.43 -19.69
N PRO A 247 -22.22 9.16 -19.59
CA PRO A 247 -22.10 8.37 -18.36
C PRO A 247 -20.66 7.94 -18.08
N ASN A 248 -19.83 7.81 -19.11
CA ASN A 248 -18.42 7.46 -19.01
C ASN A 248 -17.58 8.37 -19.91
N LEU A 249 -16.30 8.53 -19.57
CA LEU A 249 -15.30 9.06 -20.48
C LEU A 249 -14.77 7.91 -21.35
N ASP A 250 -15.14 7.91 -22.63
CA ASP A 250 -14.54 7.04 -23.65
C ASP A 250 -13.33 7.76 -24.28
N PHE A 251 -12.16 7.54 -23.69
CA PHE A 251 -10.88 8.07 -24.14
C PHE A 251 -9.70 7.28 -23.57
N PRO A 252 -8.69 6.88 -24.38
CA PRO A 252 -7.51 6.15 -23.91
C PRO A 252 -6.54 7.07 -23.14
N LEU A 253 -6.93 7.50 -21.94
CA LEU A 253 -6.19 8.47 -21.11
C LEU A 253 -4.77 8.01 -20.76
N PHE A 254 -4.54 6.70 -20.77
CA PHE A 254 -3.23 6.08 -20.52
C PHE A 254 -2.64 5.40 -21.76
N GLY A 255 -3.20 5.59 -22.94
CA GLY A 255 -2.81 4.86 -24.16
C GLY A 255 -2.91 3.35 -23.97
N ASP A 256 -2.07 2.59 -24.67
CA ASP A 256 -2.04 1.12 -24.63
C ASP A 256 -1.68 0.53 -23.25
N GLU A 257 -1.22 1.37 -22.30
CA GLU A 257 -0.88 0.92 -20.96
C GLU A 257 -2.13 0.55 -20.15
N GLY A 258 -3.30 1.16 -20.41
CA GLY A 258 -4.50 1.06 -19.58
C GLY A 258 -5.81 1.03 -20.37
N ALA A 259 -6.92 1.13 -19.64
CA ALA A 259 -8.27 1.13 -20.20
C ALA A 259 -8.55 2.38 -21.05
N SER A 260 -9.57 2.28 -21.90
CA SER A 260 -10.09 3.38 -22.72
C SER A 260 -11.38 3.98 -22.20
N GLU A 261 -11.96 3.45 -21.12
CA GLU A 261 -13.22 3.93 -20.55
C GLU A 261 -13.10 4.15 -19.05
N PHE A 262 -13.70 5.24 -18.54
CA PHE A 262 -13.67 5.60 -17.13
C PHE A 262 -15.01 6.18 -16.66
N ASP A 263 -15.53 5.70 -15.53
CA ASP A 263 -16.67 6.33 -14.83
C ASP A 263 -16.21 7.46 -13.89
N LYS A 264 -14.94 7.45 -13.49
CA LYS A 264 -14.28 8.52 -12.74
C LYS A 264 -12.76 8.50 -12.87
N VAL A 265 -12.16 9.67 -12.69
CA VAL A 265 -10.69 9.82 -12.62
C VAL A 265 -10.33 10.80 -11.51
N ASP A 266 -9.34 10.46 -10.68
CA ASP A 266 -8.76 11.40 -9.74
C ASP A 266 -7.73 12.30 -10.45
N LEU A 267 -7.83 13.61 -10.27
CA LEU A 267 -6.83 14.59 -10.68
C LEU A 267 -6.10 15.09 -9.42
N ARG A 268 -4.98 14.44 -9.11
CA ARG A 268 -4.14 14.65 -7.94
C ARG A 268 -3.13 15.77 -8.15
N THR A 269 -2.58 16.25 -7.04
CA THR A 269 -1.37 17.08 -6.98
C THR A 269 -0.53 16.54 -5.81
N SER A 270 0.76 16.90 -5.74
CA SER A 270 1.50 16.79 -4.48
C SER A 270 0.78 17.59 -3.40
N GLN A 271 0.63 16.99 -2.22
CA GLN A 271 -0.13 17.58 -1.12
C GLN A 271 0.84 17.90 0.01
N ASN A 272 1.20 16.91 0.83
CA ASN A 272 2.31 17.09 1.76
C ASN A 272 3.60 17.35 0.98
N TYR A 273 4.49 18.15 1.57
CA TYR A 273 5.75 18.58 0.96
C TYR A 273 5.62 19.44 -0.30
N SER A 274 4.41 19.78 -0.75
CA SER A 274 4.22 20.65 -1.90
C SER A 274 4.61 22.10 -1.59
N TRP A 275 4.92 22.89 -2.62
CA TRP A 275 5.20 24.33 -2.43
C TRP A 275 3.95 25.13 -2.05
N ALA A 276 2.76 24.60 -2.34
CA ALA A 276 1.48 25.20 -1.98
C ALA A 276 1.09 24.97 -0.51
N TYR A 277 1.70 24.03 0.24
CA TYR A 277 1.21 23.61 1.56
C TYR A 277 2.27 23.63 2.67
N LYS A 278 1.92 24.23 3.83
CA LYS A 278 2.70 24.40 5.09
C LYS A 278 4.10 25.06 4.97
N GLY A 279 4.26 26.26 5.55
CA GLY A 279 5.44 27.14 5.45
C GLY A 279 6.28 27.33 6.74
N GLU A 280 7.13 28.37 6.72
CA GLU A 280 8.31 28.58 7.60
C GLU A 280 8.12 28.22 9.10
N GLY A 281 9.12 27.53 9.67
CA GLY A 281 9.08 26.89 11.00
C GLY A 281 8.70 25.40 10.93
N SER A 282 7.89 25.04 9.93
CA SER A 282 7.52 23.66 9.57
C SER A 282 7.60 23.41 8.05
N ASP A 283 8.36 24.25 7.34
CA ASP A 283 8.47 24.19 5.88
C ASP A 283 9.18 22.91 5.44
N THR A 284 8.42 22.06 4.75
CA THR A 284 8.90 20.80 4.20
C THR A 284 8.94 20.80 2.66
N GLY A 285 8.69 21.96 2.03
CA GLY A 285 8.57 22.13 0.59
C GLY A 285 9.84 21.79 -0.21
N ARG A 286 11.02 21.79 0.44
CA ARG A 286 12.27 21.32 -0.19
C ARG A 286 12.24 19.85 -0.57
N HIS A 287 11.37 19.06 0.05
CA HIS A 287 11.25 17.65 -0.27
C HIS A 287 10.34 17.44 -1.49
N ASN A 288 9.69 18.46 -2.05
CA ASN A 288 8.82 18.29 -3.19
C ASN A 288 9.56 17.69 -4.39
N THR A 289 9.13 16.52 -4.84
CA THR A 289 9.58 15.95 -6.12
C THR A 289 8.43 15.80 -7.10
N MET A 290 7.18 15.72 -6.63
CA MET A 290 6.01 15.23 -7.39
C MET A 290 6.16 13.80 -7.94
N LEU A 291 7.20 13.05 -7.53
CA LEU A 291 7.50 11.73 -8.09
C LEU A 291 7.13 10.57 -7.15
N ARG A 292 7.16 10.76 -5.83
CA ARG A 292 7.18 9.63 -4.86
C ARG A 292 5.95 8.71 -4.90
N ASP A 293 4.74 9.29 -4.92
CA ASP A 293 3.51 8.49 -4.99
C ASP A 293 3.43 7.71 -6.31
N VAL A 294 3.72 8.37 -7.43
CA VAL A 294 3.70 7.75 -8.76
C VAL A 294 4.78 6.66 -8.86
N PHE A 295 6.00 6.93 -8.37
CA PHE A 295 7.10 5.96 -8.30
C PHE A 295 6.71 4.72 -7.50
N SER A 296 6.01 4.87 -6.37
CA SER A 296 5.54 3.74 -5.55
C SER A 296 4.54 2.85 -6.32
N ARG A 297 3.66 3.46 -7.12
CA ARG A 297 2.70 2.72 -7.97
C ARG A 297 3.35 2.09 -9.20
N ASP A 298 4.28 2.80 -9.83
CA ASP A 298 5.10 2.26 -10.93
C ASP A 298 5.98 1.11 -10.47
N THR A 299 6.48 1.17 -9.23
CA THR A 299 7.21 0.06 -8.63
C THR A 299 6.30 -1.16 -8.50
N GLN A 300 5.03 -0.98 -8.10
CA GLN A 300 4.04 -2.06 -8.09
C GLN A 300 3.81 -2.67 -9.50
N ARG A 301 3.74 -1.84 -10.55
CA ARG A 301 3.70 -2.29 -11.96
C ARG A 301 4.92 -3.14 -12.30
N ASP A 302 6.13 -2.64 -12.03
CA ASP A 302 7.38 -3.28 -12.43
C ASP A 302 7.68 -4.56 -11.62
N MET A 303 7.03 -4.73 -10.47
CA MET A 303 6.99 -6.00 -9.72
C MET A 303 6.03 -7.03 -10.35
N GLY A 304 5.30 -6.66 -11.41
CA GLY A 304 4.36 -7.52 -12.13
C GLY A 304 2.98 -7.60 -11.47
N MET A 305 2.58 -6.57 -10.71
CA MET A 305 1.30 -6.54 -10.00
C MET A 305 0.34 -5.51 -10.60
N PRO A 306 -0.99 -5.71 -10.41
CA PRO A 306 -1.96 -4.66 -10.71
C PRO A 306 -1.66 -3.38 -9.95
N TYR A 307 -1.86 -2.24 -10.60
CA TYR A 307 -1.51 -0.92 -10.10
C TYR A 307 -2.39 0.16 -10.75
N THR A 308 -2.42 1.36 -10.17
CA THR A 308 -3.17 2.48 -10.74
C THR A 308 -2.25 3.41 -11.53
N ARG A 309 -2.64 3.81 -12.74
CA ARG A 309 -1.83 4.61 -13.67
C ARG A 309 -1.84 6.10 -13.37
N SER A 310 -0.92 6.85 -13.95
CA SER A 310 -0.77 8.30 -13.79
C SER A 310 -0.22 8.97 -15.04
N ARG A 311 -0.67 10.19 -15.32
CA ARG A 311 -0.11 11.11 -16.32
C ARG A 311 -0.06 12.52 -15.73
N TYR A 312 0.95 13.30 -16.09
CA TYR A 312 1.11 14.68 -15.63
C TYR A 312 0.39 15.67 -16.54
N TYR A 313 -0.21 16.69 -15.95
CA TYR A 313 -0.95 17.73 -16.64
C TYR A 313 -0.71 19.10 -16.04
N HIS A 314 -0.77 20.13 -16.88
CA HIS A 314 -1.08 21.48 -16.43
C HIS A 314 -2.58 21.59 -16.17
N LEU A 315 -3.00 22.22 -15.07
CA LEU A 315 -4.42 22.49 -14.80
C LEU A 315 -4.76 23.95 -15.04
N TYR A 316 -5.89 24.19 -15.72
CA TYR A 316 -6.54 25.49 -15.84
C TYR A 316 -7.96 25.42 -15.26
N ILE A 317 -8.34 26.39 -14.43
CA ILE A 317 -9.70 26.51 -13.87
C ILE A 317 -10.30 27.81 -14.38
N ASN A 318 -11.38 27.75 -15.16
CA ASN A 318 -12.00 28.90 -15.81
C ASN A 318 -10.98 29.82 -16.51
N GLY A 319 -10.00 29.21 -17.21
CA GLY A 319 -8.94 29.92 -17.93
C GLY A 319 -7.78 30.45 -17.07
N VAL A 320 -7.77 30.20 -15.76
CA VAL A 320 -6.69 30.57 -14.83
C VAL A 320 -5.77 29.39 -14.61
N TYR A 321 -4.46 29.57 -14.81
CA TYR A 321 -3.48 28.51 -14.57
C TYR A 321 -3.38 28.18 -13.06
N TRP A 322 -3.44 26.89 -12.75
CA TRP A 322 -3.52 26.36 -11.40
C TRP A 322 -2.33 25.47 -11.00
N GLY A 323 -1.38 25.22 -11.91
CA GLY A 323 -0.17 24.45 -11.63
C GLY A 323 -0.21 23.02 -12.16
N LEU A 324 0.76 22.23 -11.72
CA LEU A 324 0.94 20.84 -12.09
C LEU A 324 0.03 19.89 -11.30
N PHE A 325 -0.60 18.98 -12.02
CA PHE A 325 -1.44 17.91 -11.51
C PHE A 325 -1.04 16.58 -12.15
N GLN A 326 -1.57 15.49 -11.64
CA GLN A 326 -1.39 14.15 -12.17
C GLN A 326 -2.66 13.33 -12.02
N THR A 327 -3.04 12.56 -13.03
CA THR A 327 -4.19 11.65 -12.91
C THR A 327 -3.86 10.46 -12.01
N GLN A 328 -4.88 9.84 -11.44
CA GLN A 328 -4.80 8.53 -10.83
C GLN A 328 -6.09 7.75 -11.14
N GLU A 329 -5.93 6.53 -11.65
CA GLU A 329 -7.02 5.55 -11.65
C GLU A 329 -7.39 5.19 -10.20
N ARG A 330 -8.66 4.94 -9.94
CA ARG A 330 -9.13 4.61 -8.61
C ARG A 330 -9.29 3.10 -8.47
N SER A 331 -8.67 2.50 -7.47
CA SER A 331 -8.88 1.08 -7.11
C SER A 331 -10.24 0.88 -6.44
N ASP A 332 -11.32 0.99 -7.21
CA ASP A 332 -12.70 0.72 -6.80
C ASP A 332 -13.32 -0.43 -7.60
N ALA A 333 -14.62 -0.66 -7.43
CA ALA A 333 -15.34 -1.74 -8.10
C ALA A 333 -15.26 -1.65 -9.64
N PHE A 334 -15.36 -0.43 -10.20
CA PHE A 334 -15.27 -0.22 -11.66
C PHE A 334 -13.87 -0.58 -12.19
N TYR A 335 -12.81 -0.24 -11.44
CA TYR A 335 -11.46 -0.73 -11.77
C TYR A 335 -11.35 -2.25 -11.70
N GLY A 336 -12.00 -2.87 -10.71
CA GLY A 336 -12.10 -4.32 -10.59
C GLY A 336 -12.71 -4.96 -11.83
N GLU A 337 -13.88 -4.49 -12.25
CA GLU A 337 -14.56 -4.88 -13.48
C GLU A 337 -13.66 -4.70 -14.71
N THR A 338 -13.09 -3.51 -14.87
CA THR A 338 -12.28 -3.13 -16.04
C THR A 338 -11.05 -4.02 -16.23
N TYR A 339 -10.34 -4.34 -15.15
CA TYR A 339 -9.04 -5.02 -15.24
C TYR A 339 -9.06 -6.49 -14.83
N PHE A 340 -10.08 -6.94 -14.09
CA PHE A 340 -10.19 -8.31 -13.60
C PHE A 340 -11.45 -9.04 -14.10
N GLY A 341 -12.34 -8.36 -14.83
CA GLY A 341 -13.59 -8.90 -15.37
C GLY A 341 -14.73 -8.94 -14.35
N GLY A 342 -15.82 -9.65 -14.67
CA GLY A 342 -17.03 -9.64 -13.83
C GLY A 342 -17.81 -8.33 -13.93
N ALA A 343 -18.70 -8.07 -12.98
CA ALA A 343 -19.44 -6.81 -12.85
C ALA A 343 -18.97 -6.03 -11.62
N SER A 344 -19.10 -4.71 -11.61
CA SER A 344 -18.78 -3.87 -10.44
C SER A 344 -19.43 -4.36 -9.14
N GLU A 345 -20.64 -4.92 -9.19
CA GLU A 345 -21.35 -5.46 -8.00
C GLU A 345 -20.66 -6.69 -7.39
N ASP A 346 -19.80 -7.39 -8.13
CA ASP A 346 -19.04 -8.55 -7.66
C ASP A 346 -17.90 -8.16 -6.70
N TYR A 347 -17.58 -6.86 -6.59
CA TYR A 347 -16.37 -6.38 -5.92
C TYR A 347 -16.63 -5.78 -4.54
N ASP A 348 -15.90 -6.29 -3.55
CA ASP A 348 -15.70 -5.64 -2.25
C ASP A 348 -14.42 -4.81 -2.30
N VAL A 349 -14.52 -3.51 -2.00
CA VAL A 349 -13.36 -2.60 -1.97
C VAL A 349 -13.19 -2.02 -0.57
N ILE A 350 -12.14 -2.47 0.13
CA ILE A 350 -11.87 -2.08 1.51
C ILE A 350 -10.86 -0.94 1.57
N LYS A 351 -11.15 0.06 2.39
CA LYS A 351 -10.21 1.13 2.74
C LYS A 351 -10.53 1.69 4.11
N LYS A 352 -9.65 2.55 4.62
CA LYS A 352 -9.95 3.39 5.77
C LYS A 352 -10.83 4.57 5.36
N ASP A 353 -11.88 4.84 6.13
CA ASP A 353 -12.57 6.13 6.09
C ASP A 353 -11.73 7.20 6.81
N PRO A 354 -11.26 8.24 6.11
CA PRO A 354 -10.52 9.33 6.73
C PRO A 354 -11.31 10.20 7.74
N GLU A 355 -12.65 10.09 7.83
CA GLU A 355 -13.45 10.85 8.81
C GLU A 355 -13.69 10.08 10.10
N THR A 356 -14.22 8.87 10.00
CA THR A 356 -14.50 8.03 11.17
C THR A 356 -13.25 7.30 11.68
N ASN A 357 -12.17 7.30 10.89
CA ASN A 357 -10.93 6.57 11.17
C ASN A 357 -11.09 5.05 11.34
N VAL A 358 -12.19 4.47 10.86
CA VAL A 358 -12.40 3.02 10.82
C VAL A 358 -12.33 2.50 9.38
N LEU A 359 -12.21 1.19 9.22
CA LEU A 359 -12.31 0.54 7.92
C LEU A 359 -13.77 0.52 7.44
N GLU A 360 -13.94 0.69 6.13
CA GLU A 360 -15.20 0.61 5.43
C GLU A 360 -15.06 -0.19 4.13
N ALA A 361 -16.18 -0.72 3.66
CA ALA A 361 -16.33 -1.12 2.27
C ALA A 361 -16.73 0.14 1.48
N ASN A 362 -15.80 0.66 0.67
CA ASN A 362 -16.08 1.74 -0.28
C ASN A 362 -17.09 1.28 -1.34
N ASP A 363 -17.02 0.01 -1.72
CA ASP A 363 -17.95 -0.70 -2.60
C ASP A 363 -18.15 -2.12 -2.03
N GLY A 364 -19.29 -2.74 -2.30
CA GLY A 364 -19.63 -4.08 -1.80
C GLY A 364 -19.88 -4.10 -0.29
N ASN A 365 -19.35 -5.12 0.40
CA ASN A 365 -19.48 -5.31 1.85
C ASN A 365 -18.13 -5.69 2.51
N ILE A 366 -18.08 -5.61 3.84
CA ILE A 366 -16.84 -5.83 4.63
C ILE A 366 -16.73 -7.25 5.22
N ASP A 367 -17.72 -8.13 5.00
CA ASP A 367 -17.84 -9.38 5.74
C ASP A 367 -16.69 -10.35 5.44
N THR A 368 -16.27 -10.46 4.17
CA THR A 368 -15.11 -11.29 3.78
C THR A 368 -13.82 -10.80 4.41
N TRP A 369 -13.62 -9.49 4.51
CA TRP A 369 -12.46 -8.89 5.17
C TRP A 369 -12.45 -9.19 6.67
N ASN A 370 -13.61 -9.11 7.33
CA ASN A 370 -13.77 -9.50 8.72
C ASN A 370 -13.51 -11.00 8.94
N HIS A 371 -13.96 -11.85 8.02
CA HIS A 371 -13.69 -13.29 8.06
C HIS A 371 -12.18 -13.58 7.96
N LEU A 372 -11.47 -12.88 7.06
CA LEU A 372 -10.02 -12.99 6.95
C LEU A 372 -9.31 -12.57 8.25
N TRP A 373 -9.76 -11.51 8.91
CA TRP A 373 -9.22 -11.12 10.22
C TRP A 373 -9.44 -12.21 11.28
N ASP A 374 -10.61 -12.83 11.32
CA ASP A 374 -10.92 -13.92 12.26
C ASP A 374 -10.00 -15.14 12.08
N ILE A 375 -9.56 -15.40 10.84
CA ILE A 375 -8.54 -16.40 10.56
C ILE A 375 -7.17 -15.90 11.00
N ALA A 376 -6.78 -14.69 10.57
CA ALA A 376 -5.45 -14.14 10.82
C ALA A 376 -5.10 -14.01 12.31
N ARG A 377 -6.06 -13.67 13.18
CA ARG A 377 -5.85 -13.59 14.64
C ARG A 377 -5.58 -14.93 15.32
N ARG A 378 -5.90 -16.06 14.68
CA ARG A 378 -5.53 -17.39 15.17
C ARG A 378 -4.02 -17.66 14.96
N GLY A 379 -3.38 -16.87 14.10
CA GLY A 379 -2.00 -17.05 13.67
C GLY A 379 -1.85 -18.09 12.56
N PHE A 380 -0.66 -18.19 11.97
CA PHE A 380 -0.34 -19.11 10.88
C PHE A 380 0.80 -20.06 11.23
N THR A 381 0.79 -20.61 12.45
CA THR A 381 1.80 -21.60 12.89
C THR A 381 1.51 -23.03 12.39
N THR A 382 0.39 -23.23 11.69
CA THR A 382 -0.01 -24.52 11.11
C THR A 382 -0.41 -24.38 9.64
N ASP A 383 -0.25 -25.46 8.87
CA ASP A 383 -0.62 -25.53 7.45
C ASP A 383 -2.12 -25.28 7.23
N ALA A 384 -2.98 -25.67 8.17
CA ALA A 384 -4.43 -25.64 8.00
C ALA A 384 -4.95 -24.22 7.70
N ASP A 385 -4.61 -23.24 8.53
CA ASP A 385 -5.07 -21.85 8.33
C ASP A 385 -4.30 -21.14 7.22
N TYR A 386 -3.01 -21.47 7.05
CA TYR A 386 -2.19 -20.92 5.95
C TYR A 386 -2.72 -21.30 4.58
N TYR A 387 -3.13 -22.56 4.41
CA TYR A 387 -3.74 -23.03 3.17
C TYR A 387 -5.21 -22.65 3.03
N LEU A 388 -5.96 -22.55 4.13
CA LEU A 388 -7.36 -22.10 4.10
C LEU A 388 -7.51 -20.74 3.42
N ILE A 389 -6.71 -19.73 3.79
CA ILE A 389 -6.80 -18.39 3.19
C ILE A 389 -6.40 -18.34 1.70
N GLN A 390 -5.76 -19.42 1.21
CA GLN A 390 -5.42 -19.61 -0.21
C GLN A 390 -6.44 -20.49 -0.95
N GLY A 391 -7.57 -20.83 -0.31
CA GLY A 391 -8.56 -21.75 -0.88
C GLY A 391 -8.05 -23.19 -0.98
N LYS A 392 -7.18 -23.64 -0.08
CA LYS A 392 -6.53 -24.96 -0.14
C LYS A 392 -6.86 -25.82 1.08
N ASN A 393 -6.79 -27.13 0.90
CA ASN A 393 -6.76 -28.10 1.98
C ASN A 393 -5.44 -27.98 2.77
N PRO A 394 -5.35 -28.54 3.99
CA PRO A 394 -4.10 -28.56 4.76
C PRO A 394 -2.91 -29.23 4.06
N ASP A 395 -3.13 -30.01 3.00
CA ASP A 395 -2.08 -30.62 2.16
C ASP A 395 -1.63 -29.72 0.99
N GLY A 396 -2.14 -28.48 0.92
CA GLY A 396 -1.85 -27.52 -0.14
C GLY A 396 -2.60 -27.73 -1.46
N THR A 397 -3.45 -28.76 -1.58
CA THR A 397 -4.29 -28.96 -2.77
C THR A 397 -5.46 -27.98 -2.81
N ARG A 398 -5.87 -27.50 -3.99
CA ARG A 398 -7.02 -26.59 -4.14
C ARG A 398 -8.30 -27.27 -3.65
N ASN A 399 -9.05 -26.59 -2.78
CA ASN A 399 -10.37 -27.02 -2.33
C ASN A 399 -11.46 -26.06 -2.85
N PRO A 400 -12.23 -26.41 -3.90
CA PRO A 400 -13.24 -25.53 -4.48
C PRO A 400 -14.30 -25.00 -3.50
N ALA A 401 -14.51 -25.64 -2.34
CA ALA A 401 -15.43 -25.17 -1.31
C ALA A 401 -14.86 -24.02 -0.47
N TYR A 402 -13.55 -23.76 -0.53
CA TYR A 402 -12.91 -22.64 0.14
C TYR A 402 -12.66 -21.51 -0.87
N PRO A 403 -13.11 -20.27 -0.59
CA PRO A 403 -12.72 -19.14 -1.41
C PRO A 403 -11.22 -18.89 -1.26
N VAL A 404 -10.58 -18.38 -2.32
CA VAL A 404 -9.23 -17.82 -2.19
C VAL A 404 -9.40 -16.46 -1.54
N LEU A 405 -9.02 -16.31 -0.27
CA LEU A 405 -9.22 -15.06 0.47
C LEU A 405 -8.12 -14.05 0.17
N VAL A 406 -6.89 -14.49 -0.11
CA VAL A 406 -5.74 -13.59 -0.26
C VAL A 406 -4.90 -13.98 -1.47
N ASP A 407 -4.63 -13.01 -2.33
CA ASP A 407 -3.58 -13.13 -3.33
C ASP A 407 -2.22 -12.97 -2.62
N MET A 408 -1.55 -14.09 -2.39
CA MET A 408 -0.29 -14.13 -1.64
C MET A 408 0.83 -13.35 -2.33
N ASP A 409 0.91 -13.39 -3.66
CA ASP A 409 1.99 -12.73 -4.39
C ASP A 409 1.79 -11.22 -4.39
N ASN A 410 0.55 -10.79 -4.58
CA ASN A 410 0.20 -9.38 -4.44
C ASN A 410 0.45 -8.86 -3.01
N LEU A 411 0.06 -9.60 -1.96
CA LEU A 411 0.35 -9.21 -0.58
C LEU A 411 1.86 -9.08 -0.32
N ILE A 412 2.64 -10.09 -0.72
CA ILE A 412 4.10 -10.11 -0.50
C ILE A 412 4.75 -8.92 -1.20
N THR A 413 4.45 -8.70 -2.47
CA THR A 413 5.04 -7.60 -3.25
C THR A 413 4.54 -6.23 -2.78
N TYR A 414 3.28 -6.08 -2.39
CA TYR A 414 2.78 -4.88 -1.74
C TYR A 414 3.59 -4.53 -0.48
N MET A 415 3.88 -5.53 0.36
CA MET A 415 4.70 -5.33 1.57
C MET A 415 6.16 -5.05 1.25
N ILE A 416 6.77 -5.77 0.31
CA ILE A 416 8.15 -5.48 -0.14
C ILE A 416 8.24 -4.05 -0.67
N CYS A 417 7.29 -3.58 -1.48
CA CYS A 417 7.26 -2.20 -1.96
C CYS A 417 7.13 -1.21 -0.80
N THR A 418 6.24 -1.48 0.17
CA THR A 418 6.05 -0.66 1.37
C THR A 418 7.35 -0.48 2.14
N PHE A 419 8.04 -1.59 2.41
CA PHE A 419 9.31 -1.60 3.13
C PHE A 419 10.41 -0.94 2.29
N TYR A 420 10.45 -1.21 0.98
CA TYR A 420 11.46 -0.65 0.09
C TYR A 420 11.38 0.88 0.04
N VAL A 421 10.23 1.47 -0.25
CA VAL A 421 10.12 2.94 -0.31
C VAL A 421 10.18 3.59 1.08
N GLY A 422 10.06 2.79 2.14
CA GLY A 422 10.09 3.27 3.52
C GLY A 422 8.84 4.07 3.87
N ASP A 423 7.68 3.65 3.34
CA ASP A 423 6.41 4.32 3.59
C ASP A 423 6.02 4.17 5.06
N TYR A 424 5.98 5.31 5.76
CA TYR A 424 5.61 5.34 7.17
C TYR A 424 4.21 5.87 7.42
N ASP A 425 3.40 6.07 6.38
CA ASP A 425 2.00 6.45 6.50
C ASP A 425 1.02 5.46 5.82
N GLY A 426 1.51 4.42 5.14
CA GLY A 426 0.68 3.33 4.62
C GLY A 426 1.40 1.99 4.50
N PRO A 427 0.76 0.83 4.81
CA PRO A 427 -0.61 0.67 5.33
C PRO A 427 -0.74 0.97 6.84
N VAL A 428 0.37 1.19 7.54
CA VAL A 428 0.43 1.51 8.97
C VAL A 428 1.11 2.86 9.15
N SER A 429 0.47 3.75 9.91
CA SER A 429 0.97 5.12 10.10
C SER A 429 1.80 5.28 11.38
N ALA A 430 3.03 5.75 11.22
CA ALA A 430 3.92 6.12 12.32
C ALA A 430 3.49 7.41 13.02
N PHE A 431 2.71 8.29 12.36
CA PHE A 431 2.11 9.46 13.01
C PHE A 431 1.14 9.08 14.14
N GLY A 432 0.65 7.84 14.14
CA GLY A 432 -0.15 7.23 15.19
C GLY A 432 0.62 6.39 16.20
N SER A 433 1.94 6.54 16.27
CA SER A 433 2.81 5.59 16.97
C SER A 433 2.60 4.14 16.50
N ASN A 434 2.28 3.97 15.22
CA ASN A 434 1.96 2.70 14.58
C ASN A 434 0.71 1.98 15.13
N ASN A 435 -0.27 2.72 15.66
CA ASN A 435 -1.52 2.15 16.21
C ASN A 435 -2.71 2.16 15.25
N TYR A 436 -2.63 2.87 14.11
CA TYR A 436 -3.72 2.88 13.13
C TYR A 436 -3.24 2.60 11.71
N THR A 437 -4.19 2.11 10.92
CA THR A 437 -4.02 1.87 9.49
C THR A 437 -4.34 3.13 8.67
N GLN A 438 -3.75 3.25 7.48
CA GLN A 438 -3.85 4.43 6.61
C GLN A 438 -3.37 4.09 5.17
N ASN A 439 -3.85 4.81 4.14
CA ASN A 439 -3.30 4.83 2.78
C ASN A 439 -3.14 3.47 2.04
N TRP A 440 -4.21 2.66 2.00
CA TRP A 440 -4.27 1.44 1.16
C TRP A 440 -5.70 1.15 0.69
N PHE A 441 -5.82 0.35 -0.38
CA PHE A 441 -7.06 -0.25 -0.88
C PHE A 441 -6.90 -1.76 -0.97
N GLY A 442 -7.94 -2.52 -0.61
CA GLY A 442 -8.04 -3.96 -0.86
C GLY A 442 -9.23 -4.24 -1.78
N VAL A 443 -9.00 -4.86 -2.93
CA VAL A 443 -10.04 -5.20 -3.91
C VAL A 443 -10.21 -6.71 -3.96
N TYR A 444 -11.45 -7.19 -3.87
CA TYR A 444 -11.79 -8.62 -3.85
C TYR A 444 -13.05 -8.90 -4.65
N ASN A 445 -12.98 -9.87 -5.57
CA ASN A 445 -14.16 -10.36 -6.27
C ASN A 445 -14.83 -11.45 -5.42
N HIS A 446 -16.00 -11.18 -4.82
CA HIS A 446 -16.70 -12.14 -3.98
C HIS A 446 -17.50 -13.19 -4.76
N THR A 447 -17.71 -12.99 -6.06
CA THR A 447 -18.41 -13.92 -6.96
C THR A 447 -17.46 -14.98 -7.54
N ASN A 448 -16.27 -14.58 -7.97
CA ASN A 448 -15.20 -15.44 -8.47
C ASN A 448 -13.88 -15.15 -7.70
N PRO A 449 -13.75 -15.66 -6.46
CA PRO A 449 -12.69 -15.24 -5.56
C PRO A 449 -11.33 -15.79 -5.95
N ASP A 450 -10.43 -14.86 -6.27
CA ASP A 450 -9.02 -15.07 -6.56
C ASP A 450 -8.10 -14.36 -5.53
N GLY A 451 -8.69 -13.83 -4.46
CA GLY A 451 -8.01 -13.26 -3.31
C GLY A 451 -7.94 -11.73 -3.31
N PHE A 452 -7.92 -11.16 -2.09
CA PHE A 452 -7.73 -9.72 -1.89
C PHE A 452 -6.42 -9.26 -2.53
N LYS A 453 -6.51 -8.21 -3.34
CA LYS A 453 -5.39 -7.49 -3.95
C LYS A 453 -5.26 -6.11 -3.33
N PHE A 454 -4.05 -5.76 -2.92
CA PHE A 454 -3.70 -4.52 -2.25
C PHE A 454 -3.02 -3.55 -3.21
N PHE A 455 -3.42 -2.28 -3.15
CA PHE A 455 -2.92 -1.24 -4.05
C PHE A 455 -2.17 -0.15 -3.27
N ARG A 456 -1.00 0.22 -3.78
CA ARG A 456 -0.24 1.37 -3.26
C ARG A 456 -1.05 2.64 -3.48
N HIS A 457 -1.18 3.46 -2.44
CA HIS A 457 -1.93 4.71 -2.48
C HIS A 457 -1.29 5.73 -1.55
N ASP A 458 -1.20 6.99 -1.98
CA ASP A 458 -0.83 8.12 -1.14
C ASP A 458 0.53 7.94 -0.42
N ALA A 459 1.49 7.36 -1.14
CA ALA A 459 2.80 6.99 -0.61
C ALA A 459 3.80 8.16 -0.61
N GLU A 460 3.32 9.38 -0.40
CA GLU A 460 4.15 10.60 -0.41
C GLU A 460 5.04 10.73 0.82
N HIS A 461 4.69 10.04 1.92
CA HIS A 461 5.51 9.90 3.14
C HIS A 461 6.57 8.78 3.01
N SER A 462 7.42 8.90 1.98
CA SER A 462 8.44 7.89 1.65
C SER A 462 9.71 8.54 1.09
N MET A 463 10.78 7.76 0.87
CA MET A 463 11.98 8.17 0.13
C MET A 463 12.56 9.55 0.51
N PHE A 464 12.83 9.77 1.81
CA PHE A 464 13.33 11.04 2.30
C PHE A 464 14.83 11.03 2.59
N LEU A 465 15.41 12.24 2.50
CA LEU A 465 16.65 12.59 3.18
C LEU A 465 16.40 12.60 4.69
N ASP A 466 17.35 12.09 5.46
CA ASP A 466 17.30 12.14 6.93
C ASP A 466 17.38 13.59 7.40
N GLU A 467 16.30 14.10 7.98
CA GLU A 467 16.24 15.48 8.42
C GLU A 467 15.23 15.74 9.54
N GLY A 468 15.72 16.17 10.70
CA GLY A 468 14.89 16.51 11.85
C GLY A 468 14.10 15.30 12.34
N ALA A 469 12.77 15.34 12.18
CA ALA A 469 11.87 14.23 12.53
C ALA A 469 11.57 13.29 11.35
N ILE A 470 12.13 13.55 10.17
CA ILE A 470 11.94 12.73 8.97
C ILE A 470 12.98 11.59 8.99
N PRO A 471 12.56 10.32 8.93
CA PRO A 471 13.40 9.16 9.28
C PRO A 471 14.48 8.76 8.27
N GLY A 472 14.56 9.45 7.12
CA GLY A 472 15.59 9.24 6.11
C GLY A 472 15.59 7.89 5.40
N ALA A 473 16.66 7.61 4.66
CA ALA A 473 16.83 6.39 3.87
C ALA A 473 17.04 5.12 4.74
N ALA A 474 17.37 5.27 6.02
CA ALA A 474 17.61 4.16 6.94
C ALA A 474 16.35 3.58 7.58
N ILE A 475 15.19 4.16 7.30
CA ILE A 475 13.92 3.75 7.93
C ILE A 475 13.69 2.24 7.78
N ASP A 476 13.32 1.61 8.90
CA ASP A 476 12.86 0.24 8.98
C ASP A 476 11.35 0.23 9.30
N ARG A 477 10.56 -0.31 8.38
CA ARG A 477 9.10 -0.42 8.49
C ARG A 477 8.64 -1.86 8.69
N THR A 478 9.54 -2.80 8.91
CA THR A 478 9.23 -4.24 9.03
C THR A 478 8.40 -4.60 10.28
N GLY A 479 8.29 -3.70 11.27
CA GLY A 479 7.49 -3.92 12.48
C GLY A 479 8.15 -4.89 13.48
N PRO A 480 7.37 -5.60 14.33
CA PRO A 480 5.92 -5.65 14.35
C PRO A 480 5.29 -4.36 14.90
N TYR A 481 4.09 -4.04 14.41
CA TYR A 481 3.27 -2.94 14.89
C TYR A 481 1.88 -3.41 15.34
N PRO A 482 1.26 -2.71 16.32
CA PRO A 482 -0.03 -3.10 16.88
C PRO A 482 -1.24 -2.80 15.97
N ALA A 483 -1.12 -1.85 15.04
CA ALA A 483 -2.17 -1.55 14.06
C ALA A 483 -2.58 -2.80 13.29
N GLY A 484 -3.86 -3.20 13.39
CA GLY A 484 -4.42 -4.39 12.78
C GLY A 484 -4.76 -5.52 13.75
N SER A 485 -4.37 -5.39 15.02
CA SER A 485 -4.78 -6.34 16.06
C SER A 485 -6.27 -6.32 16.38
N SER A 486 -7.01 -5.28 15.95
CA SER A 486 -8.48 -5.22 15.99
C SER A 486 -9.07 -5.24 14.58
N ARG A 487 -10.36 -5.59 14.46
CA ARG A 487 -11.06 -5.62 13.16
C ARG A 487 -11.05 -4.26 12.49
N GLU A 488 -11.28 -3.20 13.25
CA GLU A 488 -11.41 -1.82 12.78
C GLU A 488 -10.10 -1.23 12.25
N SER A 489 -8.97 -1.89 12.54
CA SER A 489 -7.63 -1.47 12.11
C SER A 489 -6.92 -2.52 11.25
N PHE A 490 -7.56 -3.65 10.95
CA PHE A 490 -6.97 -4.76 10.18
C PHE A 490 -6.42 -4.28 8.84
N ASN A 491 -5.21 -4.70 8.51
CA ASN A 491 -4.50 -4.17 7.35
C ASN A 491 -3.51 -5.22 6.80
N PRO A 492 -3.07 -5.07 5.54
CA PRO A 492 -2.14 -6.00 4.90
C PRO A 492 -0.82 -6.19 5.65
N GLN A 493 -0.28 -5.18 6.34
CA GLN A 493 0.96 -5.34 7.11
C GLN A 493 0.75 -6.24 8.33
N TRP A 494 -0.36 -6.08 9.05
CA TRP A 494 -0.65 -6.96 10.17
C TRP A 494 -0.90 -8.40 9.73
N LEU A 495 -1.60 -8.60 8.61
CA LEU A 495 -1.75 -9.92 7.99
C LEU A 495 -0.38 -10.55 7.66
N HIS A 496 0.51 -9.78 7.02
CA HIS A 496 1.90 -10.19 6.77
C HIS A 496 2.64 -10.56 8.06
N GLN A 497 2.52 -9.76 9.13
CA GLN A 497 3.11 -10.05 10.45
C GLN A 497 2.63 -11.38 11.04
N GLN A 498 1.40 -11.80 10.76
CA GLN A 498 0.91 -13.12 11.17
C GLN A 498 1.50 -14.22 10.29
N LEU A 499 1.55 -13.99 8.97
CA LEU A 499 1.98 -14.97 7.96
C LEU A 499 3.46 -15.30 8.02
N VAL A 500 4.32 -14.37 8.46
CA VAL A 500 5.76 -14.63 8.65
C VAL A 500 6.06 -15.67 9.75
N ASN A 501 5.05 -16.16 10.47
CA ASN A 501 5.21 -17.33 11.35
C ASN A 501 5.12 -18.68 10.61
N HIS A 502 4.77 -18.68 9.31
CA HIS A 502 4.68 -19.88 8.48
C HIS A 502 5.93 -20.06 7.61
N PRO A 503 6.67 -21.19 7.69
CA PRO A 503 7.89 -21.41 6.91
C PRO A 503 7.70 -21.28 5.40
N ALA A 504 6.61 -21.83 4.86
CA ALA A 504 6.31 -21.73 3.42
C ALA A 504 6.03 -20.28 2.97
N TYR A 505 5.49 -19.44 3.84
CA TYR A 505 5.29 -18.02 3.52
C TYR A 505 6.62 -17.27 3.52
N ILE A 506 7.49 -17.48 4.52
CA ILE A 506 8.83 -16.90 4.56
C ILE A 506 9.61 -17.26 3.29
N LEU A 507 9.58 -18.52 2.88
CA LEU A 507 10.32 -18.95 1.70
C LEU A 507 9.77 -18.30 0.42
N ARG A 508 8.44 -18.25 0.24
CA ARG A 508 7.82 -17.53 -0.88
C ARG A 508 8.14 -16.04 -0.87
N PHE A 509 8.17 -15.41 0.31
CA PHE A 509 8.60 -14.03 0.48
C PHE A 509 10.05 -13.85 0.04
N ALA A 510 10.94 -14.74 0.48
CA ALA A 510 12.36 -14.72 0.12
C ALA A 510 12.59 -14.92 -1.39
N ASP A 511 11.80 -15.77 -2.05
CA ASP A 511 11.85 -15.94 -3.50
C ASP A 511 11.48 -14.65 -4.24
N TRP A 512 10.46 -13.92 -3.77
CA TRP A 512 10.12 -12.60 -4.30
C TRP A 512 11.23 -11.58 -4.03
N VAL A 513 11.81 -11.56 -2.83
CA VAL A 513 12.97 -10.70 -2.54
C VAL A 513 14.11 -11.02 -3.51
N HIS A 514 14.43 -12.29 -3.73
CA HIS A 514 15.49 -12.68 -4.66
C HIS A 514 15.21 -12.18 -6.08
N ARG A 515 13.99 -12.42 -6.58
CA ARG A 515 13.55 -11.95 -7.90
C ARG A 515 13.64 -10.44 -8.08
N LEU A 516 13.42 -9.68 -7.01
CA LEU A 516 13.27 -8.22 -7.08
C LEU A 516 14.58 -7.46 -6.78
N PHE A 517 15.46 -8.00 -5.94
CA PHE A 517 16.63 -7.30 -5.41
C PHE A 517 17.93 -7.65 -6.15
N PHE A 518 17.93 -8.72 -6.96
CA PHE A 518 19.13 -9.23 -7.62
C PHE A 518 18.95 -9.21 -9.14
N ASP A 519 20.06 -9.39 -9.84
CA ASP A 519 20.14 -9.47 -11.30
C ASP A 519 19.45 -8.27 -11.98
N ASP A 520 18.38 -8.48 -12.76
CA ASP A 520 17.61 -7.41 -13.43
C ASP A 520 16.29 -7.09 -12.68
N GLY A 521 16.25 -7.38 -11.38
CA GLY A 521 15.07 -7.19 -10.54
C GLY A 521 14.64 -5.73 -10.41
N ALA A 522 13.34 -5.48 -10.26
CA ALA A 522 12.73 -4.15 -10.26
C ALA A 522 13.18 -3.21 -9.13
N LEU A 523 13.83 -3.76 -8.09
CA LEU A 523 14.35 -3.05 -6.92
C LEU A 523 15.88 -3.07 -6.84
N THR A 524 16.56 -3.41 -7.94
CA THR A 524 17.99 -3.15 -8.10
C THR A 524 18.23 -1.64 -8.21
N PRO A 525 19.41 -1.13 -7.79
CA PRO A 525 19.73 0.29 -7.87
C PRO A 525 19.51 0.89 -9.26
N ASP A 526 19.99 0.20 -10.31
CA ASP A 526 19.88 0.66 -11.69
C ASP A 526 18.41 0.80 -12.13
N LYS A 527 17.56 -0.17 -11.80
CA LYS A 527 16.12 -0.12 -12.14
C LYS A 527 15.36 0.95 -11.38
N VAL A 528 15.76 1.21 -10.15
CA VAL A 528 15.17 2.28 -9.34
C VAL A 528 15.57 3.65 -9.88
N ILE A 529 16.84 3.83 -10.24
CA ILE A 529 17.34 5.06 -10.88
C ILE A 529 16.65 5.29 -12.23
N GLU A 530 16.53 4.25 -13.06
CA GLU A 530 15.85 4.29 -14.36
C GLU A 530 14.42 4.83 -14.19
N ARG A 531 13.64 4.27 -13.24
CA ARG A 531 12.26 4.68 -12.97
C ARG A 531 12.14 6.12 -12.45
N VAL A 532 13.04 6.56 -11.58
CA VAL A 532 13.06 7.96 -11.10
C VAL A 532 13.38 8.92 -12.26
N GLN A 533 14.37 8.57 -13.10
CA GLN A 533 14.77 9.37 -14.27
C GLN A 533 13.65 9.45 -15.30
N GLU A 534 12.93 8.36 -15.55
CA GLU A 534 11.77 8.35 -16.45
C GLU A 534 10.75 9.41 -16.02
N ARG A 535 10.33 9.41 -14.74
CA ARG A 535 9.36 10.39 -14.22
C ARG A 535 9.93 11.80 -14.12
N LYS A 536 11.20 11.95 -13.77
CA LYS A 536 11.90 13.25 -13.81
C LYS A 536 11.80 13.86 -15.21
N SER A 537 12.12 13.10 -16.26
CA SER A 537 12.16 13.59 -17.64
C SER A 537 10.81 14.10 -18.15
N GLN A 538 9.70 13.55 -17.64
CA GLN A 538 8.34 13.95 -18.02
C GLN A 538 7.97 15.36 -17.54
N ILE A 539 8.55 15.83 -16.42
CA ILE A 539 8.14 17.11 -15.79
C ILE A 539 9.29 18.10 -15.54
N GLU A 540 10.53 17.76 -15.91
CA GLU A 540 11.72 18.59 -15.63
C GLU A 540 11.57 20.03 -16.14
N LEU A 541 10.94 20.22 -17.30
CA LEU A 541 10.65 21.56 -17.83
C LEU A 541 9.39 22.16 -17.20
N ALA A 542 8.34 21.35 -17.02
CA ALA A 542 7.03 21.79 -16.55
C ALA A 542 7.04 22.30 -15.09
N ILE A 543 7.92 21.76 -14.24
CA ILE A 543 8.06 22.16 -12.83
C ILE A 543 8.50 23.62 -12.64
N ILE A 544 9.07 24.25 -13.68
CA ILE A 544 9.38 25.68 -13.66
C ILE A 544 8.09 26.51 -13.56
N ALA A 545 7.01 26.08 -14.22
CA ALA A 545 5.72 26.75 -14.14
C ALA A 545 5.04 26.54 -12.77
N GLU A 546 5.20 25.37 -12.15
CA GLU A 546 4.79 25.13 -10.76
C GLU A 546 5.54 26.03 -9.78
N SER A 547 6.86 26.24 -10.00
CA SER A 547 7.69 27.14 -9.20
C SER A 547 7.20 28.57 -9.28
N ALA A 548 6.91 29.07 -10.49
CA ALA A 548 6.34 30.39 -10.65
C ALA A 548 4.94 30.50 -10.02
N ARG A 549 4.11 29.46 -10.07
CA ARG A 549 2.73 29.54 -9.57
C ARG A 549 2.59 29.41 -8.05
N TRP A 550 3.40 28.55 -7.42
CA TRP A 550 3.23 28.13 -6.03
C TRP A 550 4.51 28.23 -5.19
N GLY A 551 5.66 28.54 -5.79
CA GLY A 551 6.95 28.53 -5.11
C GLY A 551 7.05 29.53 -3.95
N ASP A 552 6.34 30.65 -4.00
CA ASP A 552 6.28 31.70 -2.98
C ASP A 552 5.04 31.60 -2.08
N SER A 553 4.21 30.56 -2.26
CA SER A 553 2.92 30.48 -1.55
C SER A 553 3.10 30.37 -0.03
N LYS A 554 4.21 29.76 0.40
CA LYS A 554 4.52 29.47 1.81
C LYS A 554 5.85 30.02 2.30
N VAL A 555 6.65 30.61 1.42
CA VAL A 555 7.98 31.17 1.72
C VAL A 555 8.16 32.49 0.97
N SER A 556 8.95 33.39 1.54
CA SER A 556 9.14 34.73 0.95
C SER A 556 10.00 34.74 -0.31
N ALA A 557 10.98 33.84 -0.41
CA ALA A 557 11.77 33.62 -1.61
C ALA A 557 11.24 32.34 -2.29
N PRO A 558 10.84 32.40 -3.56
CA PRO A 558 10.18 31.27 -4.20
C PRO A 558 11.08 30.04 -4.23
N ARG A 559 10.48 28.88 -3.99
CA ARG A 559 11.08 27.58 -4.29
C ARG A 559 11.25 27.46 -5.80
N THR A 560 12.41 26.97 -6.25
CA THR A 560 12.76 26.92 -7.69
C THR A 560 13.30 25.57 -8.14
N TYR A 561 13.30 25.36 -9.45
CA TYR A 561 13.90 24.19 -10.10
C TYR A 561 15.32 23.88 -9.60
N HIS A 562 16.27 24.81 -9.74
CA HIS A 562 17.69 24.53 -9.44
C HIS A 562 18.02 24.49 -7.94
N LYS A 563 17.26 25.20 -7.10
CA LYS A 563 17.58 25.33 -5.68
C LYS A 563 16.88 24.26 -4.84
N ASP A 564 15.72 23.80 -5.28
CA ASP A 564 14.83 22.99 -4.43
C ASP A 564 14.46 21.67 -5.11
N TRP A 565 13.84 21.70 -6.30
CA TRP A 565 13.32 20.48 -6.93
C TRP A 565 14.42 19.55 -7.43
N LEU A 566 15.39 20.08 -8.20
CA LEU A 566 16.47 19.28 -8.78
C LEU A 566 17.30 18.59 -7.69
N PRO A 567 17.77 19.28 -6.62
CA PRO A 567 18.47 18.61 -5.52
C PRO A 567 17.62 17.53 -4.81
N ALA A 568 16.30 17.74 -4.67
CA ALA A 568 15.42 16.74 -4.06
C ALA A 568 15.27 15.48 -4.91
N VAL A 569 15.30 15.62 -6.23
CA VAL A 569 15.27 14.49 -7.18
C VAL A 569 16.65 13.83 -7.28
N GLU A 570 17.73 14.61 -7.33
CA GLU A 570 19.11 14.10 -7.33
C GLU A 570 19.39 13.27 -6.07
N PHE A 571 18.91 13.68 -4.90
CA PHE A 571 18.96 12.84 -3.69
C PHE A 571 18.35 11.43 -3.90
N LEU A 572 17.23 11.33 -4.62
CA LEU A 572 16.61 10.02 -4.88
C LEU A 572 17.52 9.12 -5.73
N ILE A 573 18.26 9.72 -6.66
CA ILE A 573 19.09 9.03 -7.65
C ILE A 573 20.49 8.71 -7.09
N ASP A 574 21.12 9.70 -6.47
CA ASP A 574 22.53 9.67 -6.09
C ASP A 574 22.75 9.13 -4.66
N ASP A 575 21.76 9.27 -3.78
CA ASP A 575 21.90 8.91 -2.36
C ASP A 575 20.94 7.79 -1.93
N TYR A 576 19.66 7.86 -2.31
CA TYR A 576 18.65 6.90 -1.85
C TYR A 576 18.73 5.56 -2.60
N ALA A 577 18.62 5.58 -3.93
CA ALA A 577 18.59 4.37 -4.75
C ALA A 577 19.83 3.48 -4.62
N PRO A 578 21.07 4.01 -4.53
CA PRO A 578 22.28 3.19 -4.49
C PRO A 578 22.42 2.32 -3.23
N ILE A 579 21.80 2.73 -2.12
CA ILE A 579 21.95 2.05 -0.82
C ILE A 579 20.71 1.27 -0.40
N ARG A 580 19.52 1.63 -0.91
CA ARG A 580 18.26 1.17 -0.32
C ARG A 580 18.04 -0.34 -0.44
N THR A 581 18.42 -0.93 -1.58
CA THR A 581 18.32 -2.38 -1.83
C THR A 581 19.05 -3.19 -0.75
N ASP A 582 20.31 -2.85 -0.48
CA ASP A 582 21.12 -3.54 0.53
C ASP A 582 20.60 -3.31 1.95
N MET A 583 20.15 -2.10 2.27
CA MET A 583 19.58 -1.79 3.59
C MET A 583 18.36 -2.65 3.89
N VAL A 584 17.42 -2.72 2.94
CA VAL A 584 16.16 -3.46 3.12
C VAL A 584 16.40 -4.97 3.09
N LEU A 585 17.31 -5.46 2.24
CA LEU A 585 17.73 -6.86 2.28
C LEU A 585 18.32 -7.23 3.64
N ASN A 586 19.14 -6.37 4.23
CA ASN A 586 19.70 -6.61 5.57
C ASN A 586 18.63 -6.56 6.68
N GLN A 587 17.60 -5.71 6.54
CA GLN A 587 16.43 -5.74 7.44
C GLN A 587 15.71 -7.09 7.35
N PHE A 588 15.47 -7.60 6.14
CA PHE A 588 14.83 -8.91 5.93
C PHE A 588 15.68 -10.07 6.48
N LYS A 589 17.00 -10.06 6.25
CA LYS A 589 17.93 -11.03 6.85
C LYS A 589 17.89 -10.96 8.38
N GLY A 590 17.91 -9.76 8.96
CA GLY A 590 17.80 -9.56 10.41
C GLY A 590 16.49 -10.07 11.01
N LYS A 591 15.41 -10.12 10.23
CA LYS A 591 14.12 -10.72 10.60
C LYS A 591 14.03 -12.23 10.34
N GLY A 592 15.03 -12.83 9.69
CA GLY A 592 14.97 -14.22 9.24
C GLY A 592 14.00 -14.45 8.08
N TRP A 593 13.66 -13.41 7.32
CA TRP A 593 12.75 -13.49 6.16
C TRP A 593 13.46 -13.80 4.84
N TYR A 594 14.79 -13.92 4.88
CA TYR A 594 15.62 -14.32 3.75
C TYR A 594 16.65 -15.35 4.23
N PRO A 595 16.80 -16.51 3.55
CA PRO A 595 17.65 -17.60 4.01
C PRO A 595 19.14 -17.24 3.90
N GLU A 596 19.96 -17.89 4.74
CA GLU A 596 21.43 -17.78 4.67
C GLU A 596 22.04 -18.59 3.51
N VAL A 597 21.30 -19.55 2.98
CA VAL A 597 21.75 -20.41 1.89
C VAL A 597 21.59 -19.66 0.58
N GLU A 598 22.72 -19.39 -0.08
CA GLU A 598 22.73 -18.69 -1.36
C GLU A 598 22.01 -19.51 -2.45
N PRO A 599 21.24 -18.85 -3.34
CA PRO A 599 20.57 -19.53 -4.43
C PRO A 599 21.57 -20.12 -5.44
N PRO A 600 21.22 -21.25 -6.10
CA PRO A 600 22.03 -21.79 -7.18
C PRO A 600 22.19 -20.75 -8.31
N LYS A 601 23.33 -20.77 -9.00
CA LYS A 601 23.62 -19.92 -10.16
C LYS A 601 23.71 -20.74 -11.43
N PHE A 602 23.10 -20.24 -12.50
CA PHE A 602 23.09 -20.85 -13.82
C PHE A 602 24.23 -20.32 -14.70
N SER A 603 24.83 -21.19 -15.52
CA SER A 603 25.84 -20.78 -16.50
C SER A 603 25.28 -20.11 -17.75
N LEU A 604 23.95 -20.17 -17.94
CA LEU A 604 23.24 -19.54 -19.04
C LEU A 604 22.27 -18.50 -18.47
N SER A 605 22.09 -17.39 -19.17
CA SER A 605 21.04 -16.41 -18.89
C SER A 605 19.75 -16.79 -19.61
N SER A 606 18.60 -16.29 -19.12
CA SER A 606 17.33 -16.42 -19.84
C SER A 606 17.46 -15.85 -21.26
N GLY A 607 17.06 -16.61 -22.28
CA GLY A 607 17.32 -16.22 -23.66
C GLY A 607 17.25 -17.37 -24.65
N VAL A 608 17.39 -17.02 -25.93
CA VAL A 608 17.45 -17.98 -27.03
C VAL A 608 18.78 -18.72 -26.98
N VAL A 609 18.75 -20.05 -27.00
CA VAL A 609 19.93 -20.91 -26.95
C VAL A 609 19.91 -21.95 -28.08
N PRO A 610 21.08 -22.33 -28.64
CA PRO A 610 21.16 -23.43 -29.60
C PRO A 610 20.68 -24.75 -29.01
N LYS A 611 20.04 -25.59 -29.83
CA LYS A 611 19.71 -26.97 -29.47
C LYS A 611 20.97 -27.74 -29.07
N GLY A 612 20.92 -28.46 -27.94
CA GLY A 612 22.05 -29.20 -27.39
C GLY A 612 22.97 -28.39 -26.48
N SER A 613 22.62 -27.12 -26.19
CA SER A 613 23.38 -26.27 -25.25
C SER A 613 23.52 -26.95 -23.89
N GLN A 614 24.68 -26.79 -23.24
CA GLN A 614 24.95 -27.36 -21.93
C GLN A 614 24.70 -26.30 -20.85
N LEU A 615 23.76 -26.58 -19.96
CA LEU A 615 23.50 -25.80 -18.76
C LEU A 615 24.24 -26.41 -17.56
N PHE A 616 24.99 -25.57 -16.85
CA PHE A 616 25.60 -25.90 -15.57
C PHE A 616 24.93 -25.10 -14.46
N ILE A 617 24.73 -25.75 -13.32
CA ILE A 617 24.21 -25.13 -12.10
C ILE A 617 25.27 -25.26 -11.01
N THR A 618 25.57 -24.17 -10.31
CA THR A 618 26.54 -24.13 -9.21
C THR A 618 25.90 -23.61 -7.95
N SER A 619 26.33 -24.10 -6.79
CA SER A 619 25.97 -23.57 -5.48
C SER A 619 27.22 -23.49 -4.62
N SER A 620 27.28 -22.51 -3.72
CA SER A 620 28.37 -22.37 -2.75
C SER A 620 28.31 -23.46 -1.67
N GLU A 621 27.12 -24.01 -1.41
CA GLU A 621 26.90 -25.08 -0.45
C GLU A 621 25.65 -25.93 -0.78
N GLY A 622 25.52 -27.08 -0.12
CA GLY A 622 24.32 -27.91 -0.20
C GLY A 622 24.20 -28.73 -1.49
N ILE A 623 23.10 -29.49 -1.58
CA ILE A 623 22.72 -30.29 -2.74
C ILE A 623 21.77 -29.47 -3.60
N ILE A 624 22.04 -29.40 -4.91
CA ILE A 624 21.20 -28.68 -5.86
C ILE A 624 20.08 -29.60 -6.35
N PHE A 625 18.86 -29.08 -6.31
CA PHE A 625 17.68 -29.67 -6.91
C PHE A 625 17.13 -28.74 -7.99
N TYR A 626 16.60 -29.29 -9.07
CA TYR A 626 16.06 -28.50 -10.18
C TYR A 626 14.88 -29.18 -10.87
N THR A 627 14.04 -28.38 -11.54
CA THR A 627 12.98 -28.84 -12.45
C THR A 627 13.22 -28.25 -13.84
N LEU A 628 12.62 -28.85 -14.88
CA LEU A 628 12.73 -28.39 -16.28
C LEU A 628 11.38 -27.95 -16.87
N ASP A 629 10.29 -28.21 -16.15
CA ASP A 629 8.91 -27.93 -16.55
C ASP A 629 8.38 -26.59 -15.99
N GLY A 630 9.20 -25.88 -15.21
CA GLY A 630 8.84 -24.63 -14.56
C GLY A 630 8.04 -24.78 -13.26
N SER A 631 7.81 -26.00 -12.76
CA SER A 631 7.30 -26.18 -11.39
C SER A 631 8.35 -25.78 -10.37
N ASP A 632 7.95 -25.38 -9.16
CA ASP A 632 8.92 -25.26 -8.07
C ASP A 632 9.56 -26.63 -7.77
N VAL A 633 10.77 -26.60 -7.22
CA VAL A 633 11.44 -27.76 -6.66
C VAL A 633 10.67 -28.27 -5.45
N LEU A 634 10.04 -27.40 -4.66
CA LEU A 634 9.37 -27.77 -3.42
C LEU A 634 7.90 -28.12 -3.64
N SER A 635 7.46 -29.22 -3.04
CA SER A 635 6.03 -29.51 -2.91
C SER A 635 5.46 -28.76 -1.71
N PRO A 636 4.17 -28.36 -1.73
CA PRO A 636 3.46 -28.13 -0.47
C PRO A 636 3.64 -29.37 0.42
N PRO A 637 3.88 -29.25 1.74
CA PRO A 637 3.88 -30.40 2.64
C PRO A 637 2.67 -31.29 2.37
N ALA A 638 2.91 -32.43 1.72
CA ALA A 638 1.93 -33.51 1.66
C ALA A 638 1.67 -33.92 3.11
N VAL A 639 0.40 -34.09 3.53
CA VAL A 639 0.00 -34.40 4.92
C VAL A 639 1.02 -35.32 5.58
N GLY A 640 1.95 -34.67 6.27
CA GLY A 640 3.12 -35.26 6.85
C GLY A 640 3.04 -34.80 8.28
N ASN A 641 2.32 -35.58 9.07
CA ASN A 641 2.04 -35.40 10.48
C ASN A 641 3.05 -34.45 11.14
N SER A 642 2.71 -33.16 11.25
CA SER A 642 3.37 -32.31 12.23
C SER A 642 3.05 -32.96 13.57
N LYS A 643 4.03 -33.67 14.12
CA LYS A 643 3.88 -34.36 15.39
C LYS A 643 4.38 -33.41 16.44
N THR A 644 3.43 -32.86 17.19
CA THR A 644 3.75 -32.18 18.44
C THR A 644 4.07 -33.22 19.50
N HIS A 645 5.28 -33.15 20.03
CA HIS A 645 5.74 -33.96 21.15
C HIS A 645 5.73 -33.11 22.42
N VAL A 646 5.03 -33.58 23.44
CA VAL A 646 5.05 -32.97 24.76
C VAL A 646 6.33 -33.42 25.47
N LEU A 647 7.32 -32.52 25.57
CA LEU A 647 8.57 -32.84 26.26
C LEU A 647 8.35 -32.91 27.78
N PHE A 648 7.52 -32.01 28.32
CA PHE A 648 6.87 -32.20 29.61
C PHE A 648 5.55 -31.44 29.68
N GLY A 649 4.58 -32.04 30.37
CA GLY A 649 3.25 -31.49 30.57
C GLY A 649 3.14 -30.57 31.79
N ARG A 650 1.98 -29.92 31.95
CA ARG A 650 1.68 -29.09 33.12
C ARG A 650 1.65 -29.93 34.40
N ASP A 651 1.36 -31.21 34.28
CA ASP A 651 1.33 -32.21 35.34
C ASP A 651 2.70 -32.82 35.68
N ALA A 652 3.76 -32.46 34.92
CA ALA A 652 5.09 -32.99 35.13
C ALA A 652 5.60 -32.72 36.55
N GLN A 653 6.44 -33.63 37.04
CA GLN A 653 7.08 -33.49 38.34
C GLN A 653 8.04 -32.30 38.35
N LYS A 654 7.84 -31.40 39.30
CA LYS A 654 8.65 -30.20 39.50
C LYS A 654 9.17 -30.17 40.93
N TYR A 655 10.35 -29.60 41.10
CA TYR A 655 10.90 -29.28 42.41
C TYR A 655 10.97 -27.76 42.53
N ALA A 656 10.33 -27.22 43.56
CA ALA A 656 10.29 -25.80 43.84
C ALA A 656 11.02 -25.46 45.14
N LEU A 657 11.78 -24.37 45.15
CA LEU A 657 12.40 -23.81 46.34
C LEU A 657 12.25 -22.30 46.33
N VAL A 658 11.67 -21.77 47.40
CA VAL A 658 11.77 -20.36 47.75
C VAL A 658 13.06 -20.20 48.56
N PRO A 659 14.13 -19.60 48.00
CA PRO A 659 15.44 -19.58 48.65
C PRO A 659 15.44 -18.64 49.86
N GLN A 660 16.13 -19.02 50.93
CA GLN A 660 16.34 -18.18 52.11
C GLN A 660 17.75 -17.55 52.16
N SER A 661 18.60 -17.93 51.22
CA SER A 661 19.96 -17.42 51.00
C SER A 661 20.38 -17.69 49.56
N ASP A 662 21.50 -17.11 49.13
CA ASP A 662 22.12 -17.49 47.86
C ASP A 662 22.61 -18.95 47.93
N ILE A 663 22.16 -19.78 46.99
CA ILE A 663 22.56 -21.20 46.85
C ILE A 663 23.44 -21.42 45.62
N GLY A 664 23.91 -20.33 44.99
CA GLY A 664 24.70 -20.34 43.77
C GLY A 664 23.90 -20.75 42.54
N THR A 665 24.59 -21.22 41.50
CA THR A 665 24.02 -21.52 40.18
C THR A 665 23.97 -23.01 39.86
N SER A 666 24.47 -23.87 40.75
CA SER A 666 24.49 -25.33 40.58
C SER A 666 23.08 -25.91 40.40
N TRP A 667 22.07 -25.30 41.04
CA TRP A 667 20.67 -25.69 40.91
C TRP A 667 20.08 -25.48 39.51
N ARG A 668 20.73 -24.73 38.61
CA ARG A 668 20.29 -24.60 37.20
C ARG A 668 21.24 -25.27 36.20
N THR A 669 22.44 -25.64 36.63
CA THR A 669 23.49 -26.19 35.74
C THR A 669 23.74 -27.69 35.95
N GLN A 670 23.39 -28.27 37.10
CA GLN A 670 23.64 -29.68 37.41
C GLN A 670 22.34 -30.52 37.36
N LEU A 671 22.34 -31.59 36.56
CA LEU A 671 21.25 -32.57 36.48
C LEU A 671 21.02 -33.27 37.84
N ASN A 672 22.10 -33.77 38.46
CA ASN A 672 22.06 -34.50 39.73
C ASN A 672 22.16 -33.60 40.97
N TYR A 673 21.62 -32.38 40.89
CA TYR A 673 21.60 -31.47 42.04
C TYR A 673 20.74 -32.05 43.17
N ASN A 674 21.24 -31.99 44.40
CA ASN A 674 20.52 -32.49 45.56
C ASN A 674 19.29 -31.63 45.86
N THR A 675 18.09 -32.15 45.57
CA THR A 675 16.82 -31.48 45.84
C THR A 675 16.24 -31.82 47.22
N ALA A 676 17.02 -32.42 48.13
CA ALA A 676 16.63 -32.60 49.53
C ALA A 676 16.31 -31.23 50.16
N GLY A 677 15.04 -31.02 50.53
CA GLY A 677 14.53 -29.74 51.05
C GLY A 677 13.76 -28.88 50.05
N TRP A 678 13.67 -29.30 48.78
CA TRP A 678 12.80 -28.68 47.79
C TRP A 678 11.40 -29.29 47.88
N SER A 679 10.37 -28.47 47.72
CA SER A 679 8.98 -28.93 47.65
C SER A 679 8.71 -29.59 46.30
N ASN A 680 7.97 -30.69 46.29
CA ASN A 680 7.60 -31.36 45.05
C ASN A 680 6.19 -30.96 44.61
N ALA A 681 6.01 -30.69 43.31
CA ALA A 681 4.72 -30.50 42.68
C ALA A 681 4.56 -31.53 41.55
N SER A 682 3.46 -32.27 41.52
CA SER A 682 3.12 -33.20 40.43
C SER A 682 1.60 -33.31 40.29
N GLY A 683 1.13 -33.72 39.12
CA GLY A 683 -0.30 -33.81 38.82
C GLY A 683 -0.92 -32.48 38.37
N SER A 684 -2.21 -32.53 38.04
CA SER A 684 -2.97 -31.37 37.53
C SER A 684 -3.58 -30.57 38.68
N PRO A 685 -3.67 -29.22 38.59
CA PRO A 685 -3.27 -28.33 37.48
C PRO A 685 -1.75 -28.10 37.32
N GLY A 686 -0.96 -28.36 38.36
CA GLY A 686 0.50 -28.42 38.32
C GLY A 686 1.24 -27.10 38.54
N GLY A 687 0.53 -26.01 38.83
CA GLY A 687 1.10 -24.69 39.07
C GLY A 687 1.76 -24.58 40.45
N ILE A 688 2.80 -23.75 40.53
CA ILE A 688 3.48 -23.39 41.77
C ILE A 688 3.14 -21.93 42.03
N GLY A 689 2.47 -21.64 43.15
CA GLY A 689 1.84 -20.34 43.32
C GLY A 689 1.21 -20.09 44.67
N TYR A 690 0.56 -18.95 44.82
CA TYR A 690 -0.43 -18.67 45.85
C TYR A 690 -1.40 -17.60 45.36
N GLU A 691 -2.56 -17.52 46.01
CA GLU A 691 -3.58 -16.51 45.76
C GLU A 691 -4.20 -16.11 47.11
N THR A 692 -4.40 -14.82 47.33
CA THR A 692 -5.02 -14.28 48.55
C THR A 692 -6.25 -13.42 48.27
N GLY A 693 -6.41 -12.97 47.03
CA GLY A 693 -7.61 -12.41 46.43
C GLY A 693 -8.33 -13.45 45.57
N SER A 694 -8.26 -13.28 44.24
CA SER A 694 -8.90 -14.18 43.27
C SER A 694 -8.21 -14.17 41.92
N GLY A 695 -8.07 -15.33 41.27
CA GLY A 695 -7.49 -15.47 39.93
C GLY A 695 -6.90 -16.86 39.70
N PHE A 696 -5.89 -17.23 40.51
CA PHE A 696 -5.08 -18.44 40.29
C PHE A 696 -5.50 -19.69 41.07
N GLU A 697 -6.55 -19.63 41.90
CA GLU A 697 -6.88 -20.69 42.87
C GLU A 697 -7.05 -22.07 42.21
N THR A 698 -7.52 -22.08 40.96
CA THR A 698 -7.77 -23.31 40.19
C THR A 698 -6.53 -23.85 39.47
N LEU A 699 -5.42 -23.11 39.48
CA LEU A 699 -4.18 -23.42 38.75
C LEU A 699 -3.04 -23.90 39.67
N ILE A 700 -3.19 -23.73 40.99
CA ILE A 700 -2.12 -24.01 41.97
C ILE A 700 -2.21 -25.46 42.49
N SER A 701 -1.12 -26.21 42.34
CA SER A 701 -0.92 -27.52 42.98
C SER A 701 0.09 -27.49 44.12
N LEU A 702 1.02 -26.53 44.11
CA LEU A 702 1.97 -26.32 45.19
C LEU A 702 1.86 -24.88 45.70
N ASP A 703 1.31 -24.74 46.91
CA ASP A 703 1.23 -23.48 47.62
C ASP A 703 2.60 -23.09 48.19
N VAL A 704 3.12 -21.92 47.78
CA VAL A 704 4.37 -21.34 48.28
C VAL A 704 4.17 -20.09 49.15
N ARG A 705 2.92 -19.74 49.48
CA ARG A 705 2.52 -18.53 50.21
C ARG A 705 3.31 -18.32 51.48
N ALA A 706 3.43 -19.36 52.32
CA ALA A 706 4.09 -19.26 53.62
C ALA A 706 5.56 -18.80 53.53
N LYS A 707 6.20 -18.95 52.36
CA LYS A 707 7.59 -18.57 52.11
C LYS A 707 7.74 -17.34 51.21
N MET A 708 6.68 -16.86 50.56
CA MET A 708 6.76 -15.70 49.65
C MET A 708 5.97 -14.50 50.13
N TYR A 709 4.87 -14.72 50.85
CA TYR A 709 3.92 -13.69 51.26
C TYR A 709 4.22 -13.17 52.69
N ASP A 710 4.30 -11.85 52.82
CA ASP A 710 4.54 -11.11 54.05
C ASP A 710 3.80 -9.76 54.07
N PRO A 711 2.47 -9.77 54.20
CA PRO A 711 1.64 -8.58 54.10
C PRO A 711 1.95 -7.54 55.19
N ASP A 712 2.31 -8.01 56.37
CA ASP A 712 2.52 -7.16 57.56
C ASP A 712 4.01 -6.91 57.86
N GLY A 713 4.93 -7.41 57.02
CA GLY A 713 6.38 -7.27 57.22
C GLY A 713 6.95 -8.07 58.39
N THR A 714 6.23 -9.10 58.86
CA THR A 714 6.57 -9.89 60.05
C THR A 714 7.20 -11.25 59.74
N ASN A 715 7.22 -11.68 58.48
CA ASN A 715 7.84 -12.93 58.05
C ASN A 715 9.26 -12.66 57.51
N PRO A 716 10.32 -12.72 58.34
CA PRO A 716 11.69 -12.42 57.90
C PRO A 716 12.24 -13.44 56.89
N THR A 717 11.53 -14.53 56.64
CA THR A 717 11.92 -15.57 55.69
C THR A 717 11.20 -15.48 54.33
N ALA A 718 10.30 -14.50 54.17
CA ALA A 718 9.60 -14.29 52.91
C ALA A 718 10.54 -13.78 51.81
N ASN A 719 10.35 -14.29 50.59
CA ASN A 719 11.17 -13.93 49.44
C ASN A 719 10.32 -13.79 48.17
N THR A 720 10.75 -12.95 47.24
CA THR A 720 10.11 -12.66 45.94
C THR A 720 10.53 -13.61 44.83
N SER A 721 11.44 -14.55 45.11
CA SER A 721 11.92 -15.52 44.12
C SER A 721 11.43 -16.94 44.42
N CYS A 722 11.08 -17.68 43.38
CA CYS A 722 10.87 -19.13 43.42
C CYS A 722 11.71 -19.80 42.34
N TYR A 723 12.53 -20.76 42.74
CA TYR A 723 13.33 -21.59 41.84
C TYR A 723 12.58 -22.88 41.54
N VAL A 724 12.44 -23.20 40.25
CA VAL A 724 11.75 -24.41 39.78
C VAL A 724 12.71 -25.25 38.95
N ARG A 725 12.73 -26.57 39.18
CA ARG A 725 13.47 -27.57 38.41
C ARG A 725 12.52 -28.60 37.83
N ILE A 726 12.64 -28.86 36.53
CA ILE A 726 11.78 -29.78 35.78
C ILE A 726 12.69 -30.70 34.96
N PRO A 727 13.01 -31.90 35.48
CA PRO A 727 13.73 -32.90 34.70
C PRO A 727 12.81 -33.50 33.64
N PHE A 728 13.34 -33.77 32.45
CA PHE A 728 12.63 -34.44 31.37
C PHE A 728 13.60 -35.22 30.48
N VAL A 729 13.09 -36.16 29.69
CA VAL A 729 13.92 -37.03 28.84
C VAL A 729 13.58 -36.80 27.38
N VAL A 730 14.60 -36.70 26.53
CA VAL A 730 14.46 -36.65 25.07
C VAL A 730 15.17 -37.86 24.47
N SER A 731 14.47 -38.67 23.69
CA SER A 731 15.10 -39.80 23.00
C SER A 731 16.00 -39.30 21.86
N SER A 732 17.09 -40.03 21.56
CA SER A 732 17.97 -39.70 20.42
C SER A 732 17.19 -39.60 19.11
N ASP A 733 16.20 -40.48 18.92
CA ASP A 733 15.35 -40.50 17.73
C ASP A 733 14.44 -39.27 17.65
N LEU A 734 13.89 -38.80 18.77
CA LEU A 734 13.12 -37.57 18.80
C LEU A 734 14.03 -36.37 18.54
N LEU A 735 15.16 -36.26 19.25
CA LEU A 735 16.08 -35.14 19.14
C LEU A 735 16.49 -34.83 17.70
N ASN A 736 16.78 -35.86 16.91
CA ASN A 736 17.17 -35.72 15.50
C ASN A 736 16.03 -35.29 14.56
N ARG A 737 14.78 -35.25 15.06
CA ARG A 737 13.57 -34.92 14.29
C ARG A 737 12.88 -33.64 14.78
N ILE A 738 13.37 -33.03 15.87
CA ILE A 738 12.81 -31.77 16.37
C ILE A 738 13.20 -30.64 15.41
N THR A 739 12.20 -29.98 14.85
CA THR A 739 12.37 -28.80 13.97
C THR A 739 11.88 -27.51 14.62
N SER A 740 11.05 -27.59 15.67
CA SER A 740 10.62 -26.43 16.45
C SER A 740 10.55 -26.73 17.95
N LEU A 741 10.71 -25.69 18.78
CA LEU A 741 10.63 -25.77 20.24
C LEU A 741 9.83 -24.58 20.78
N SER A 742 8.85 -24.84 21.64
CA SER A 742 7.98 -23.82 22.23
C SER A 742 7.87 -23.98 23.73
N PHE A 743 8.20 -22.92 24.48
CA PHE A 743 7.94 -22.82 25.90
C PHE A 743 6.61 -22.10 26.11
N ILE A 744 5.73 -22.69 26.87
CA ILE A 744 4.39 -22.17 27.15
C ILE A 744 4.26 -22.03 28.66
N SER A 745 3.78 -20.89 29.15
CA SER A 745 3.52 -20.71 30.57
C SER A 745 2.44 -19.69 30.83
N GLN A 746 1.59 -20.00 31.80
CA GLN A 746 0.91 -18.98 32.59
C GLN A 746 1.84 -18.61 33.75
N TYR A 747 2.07 -17.33 33.95
CA TYR A 747 2.83 -16.82 35.07
C TYR A 747 2.38 -15.40 35.37
N ASP A 748 2.57 -15.04 36.63
CA ASP A 748 2.17 -13.75 37.18
C ASP A 748 3.15 -12.65 36.74
N ASP A 749 4.24 -12.49 37.49
CA ASP A 749 5.08 -11.31 37.36
C ASP A 749 6.27 -11.50 36.42
N GLY A 750 7.27 -12.34 36.74
CA GLY A 750 8.47 -12.47 35.92
C GLY A 750 9.04 -13.88 35.88
N VAL A 751 9.65 -14.26 34.75
CA VAL A 751 10.29 -15.57 34.57
C VAL A 751 11.61 -15.48 33.80
N ALA A 752 12.66 -16.10 34.34
CA ALA A 752 13.87 -16.43 33.59
C ALA A 752 13.97 -17.95 33.44
N VAL A 753 14.04 -18.44 32.20
CA VAL A 753 14.05 -19.87 31.87
C VAL A 753 15.42 -20.28 31.35
N TYR A 754 15.90 -21.41 31.85
CA TYR A 754 17.16 -22.01 31.45
C TYR A 754 16.95 -23.45 31.01
N LEU A 755 17.58 -23.82 29.91
CA LEU A 755 17.62 -25.18 29.40
C LEU A 755 19.06 -25.70 29.48
N ASN A 756 19.25 -26.78 30.24
CA ASN A 756 20.56 -27.38 30.51
C ASN A 756 21.61 -26.32 30.95
N GLY A 757 21.19 -25.39 31.82
CA GLY A 757 22.04 -24.32 32.36
C GLY A 757 22.21 -23.08 31.48
N THR A 758 21.78 -23.11 30.21
CA THR A 758 21.80 -21.93 29.31
C THR A 758 20.50 -21.15 29.44
N GLN A 759 20.56 -19.84 29.65
CA GLN A 759 19.35 -19.00 29.63
C GLN A 759 18.77 -18.94 28.21
N ILE A 760 17.49 -19.27 28.06
CA ILE A 760 16.79 -19.34 26.77
C ILE A 760 15.61 -18.37 26.68
N LEU A 761 15.14 -17.83 27.80
CA LEU A 761 14.07 -16.85 27.87
C LEU A 761 14.23 -16.01 29.13
N ALA A 762 13.94 -14.71 29.03
CA ALA A 762 13.77 -13.81 30.15
C ALA A 762 12.62 -12.87 29.83
N ASP A 763 11.56 -12.90 30.64
CA ASP A 763 10.44 -11.97 30.52
C ASP A 763 10.16 -11.32 31.87
N ASN A 764 10.11 -9.99 31.88
CA ASN A 764 9.88 -9.15 33.07
C ASN A 764 10.81 -9.45 34.28
N VAL A 765 12.08 -9.78 34.02
CA VAL A 765 13.12 -9.99 35.04
C VAL A 765 14.26 -8.98 34.89
N PRO A 766 14.94 -8.55 35.97
CA PRO A 766 16.09 -7.67 35.88
C PRO A 766 17.25 -8.36 35.15
N ALA A 767 18.18 -7.59 34.58
CA ALA A 767 19.26 -8.11 33.72
C ALA A 767 20.18 -9.15 34.40
N ASN A 768 20.26 -9.17 35.72
CA ASN A 768 21.03 -10.14 36.50
C ASN A 768 20.30 -10.48 37.80
N PRO A 769 19.26 -11.35 37.76
CA PRO A 769 18.44 -11.61 38.93
C PRO A 769 19.24 -12.42 39.98
N THR A 770 19.28 -11.90 41.21
CA THR A 770 19.78 -12.58 42.40
C THR A 770 18.68 -13.38 43.09
N TRP A 771 19.03 -14.21 44.07
CA TRP A 771 18.11 -15.08 44.81
C TRP A 771 16.95 -14.39 45.51
N ASN A 772 16.98 -13.07 45.64
CA ASN A 772 15.94 -12.24 46.25
C ASN A 772 15.51 -11.07 45.38
N SER A 773 15.67 -11.19 44.06
CA SER A 773 15.22 -10.18 43.10
C SER A 773 13.69 -10.13 43.01
N VAL A 774 13.19 -8.99 42.56
CA VAL A 774 11.80 -8.74 42.17
C VAL A 774 11.69 -8.67 40.65
N SER A 775 10.49 -8.85 40.10
CA SER A 775 10.21 -8.58 38.69
C SER A 775 10.44 -7.10 38.35
N SER A 776 10.54 -6.77 37.05
CA SER A 776 10.82 -5.37 36.64
C SER A 776 9.59 -4.47 36.75
N THR A 777 8.40 -5.02 36.51
CA THR A 777 7.09 -4.36 36.66
C THR A 777 6.05 -5.35 37.18
N ALA A 778 4.91 -4.84 37.66
CA ALA A 778 3.71 -5.67 37.80
C ALA A 778 3.09 -5.91 36.42
N ILE A 779 2.55 -7.11 36.18
CA ILE A 779 1.73 -7.40 34.98
C ILE A 779 0.24 -7.20 35.37
N GLY A 780 -0.70 -7.32 34.44
CA GLY A 780 -2.15 -7.18 34.72
C GLY A 780 -3.05 -8.09 33.85
N ASN A 781 -2.43 -9.03 33.12
CA ASN A 781 -3.07 -10.01 32.22
C ASN A 781 -2.53 -11.42 32.55
N GLU A 782 -2.46 -11.77 33.82
CA GLU A 782 -1.70 -12.93 34.31
C GLU A 782 -2.41 -14.28 34.12
N LEU A 783 -3.68 -14.25 33.70
CA LEU A 783 -4.48 -15.44 33.38
C LEU A 783 -4.24 -15.96 31.95
N ASP A 784 -3.68 -15.13 31.07
CA ASP A 784 -3.44 -15.52 29.67
C ASP A 784 -2.21 -16.42 29.55
N GLU A 785 -2.37 -17.49 28.77
CA GLU A 785 -1.26 -18.36 28.43
C GLU A 785 -0.33 -17.69 27.41
N LYS A 786 0.95 -17.58 27.74
CA LYS A 786 1.97 -17.04 26.83
C LYS A 786 2.76 -18.17 26.18
N THR A 787 2.93 -18.07 24.86
CA THR A 787 3.74 -18.99 24.06
C THR A 787 4.99 -18.27 23.56
N PHE A 788 6.16 -18.85 23.80
CA PHE A 788 7.46 -18.34 23.38
C PHE A 788 8.10 -19.33 22.39
N ASN A 789 8.44 -18.85 21.20
CA ASN A 789 9.25 -19.61 20.26
C ASN A 789 10.72 -19.60 20.71
N ILE A 790 11.23 -20.77 21.06
CA ILE A 790 12.62 -20.98 21.52
C ILE A 790 13.36 -21.95 20.58
N SER A 791 12.96 -22.03 19.31
CA SER A 791 13.52 -22.97 18.33
C SER A 791 15.02 -22.77 18.08
N ASN A 792 15.53 -21.55 18.20
CA ASN A 792 16.98 -21.26 18.13
C ASN A 792 17.80 -21.93 19.25
N HIS A 793 17.13 -22.51 20.26
CA HIS A 793 17.75 -23.24 21.36
C HIS A 793 17.60 -24.76 21.27
N ILE A 794 17.09 -25.31 20.15
CA ILE A 794 17.02 -26.77 19.92
C ILE A 794 18.39 -27.43 20.14
N GLY A 795 19.47 -26.80 19.67
CA GLY A 795 20.85 -27.29 19.87
C GLY A 795 21.34 -27.33 21.32
N LYS A 796 20.51 -26.92 22.30
CA LYS A 796 20.79 -27.07 23.74
C LYS A 796 20.17 -28.33 24.35
N LEU A 797 19.27 -29.00 23.63
CA LEU A 797 18.76 -30.32 24.03
C LEU A 797 19.84 -31.38 23.82
N VAL A 798 19.86 -32.38 24.70
CA VAL A 798 20.73 -33.56 24.57
C VAL A 798 19.90 -34.83 24.55
N ALA A 799 20.42 -35.90 23.96
CA ALA A 799 19.79 -37.20 24.06
C ALA A 799 19.89 -37.72 25.51
N GLY A 800 18.79 -38.21 26.06
CA GLY A 800 18.67 -38.63 27.45
C GLY A 800 18.17 -37.50 28.35
N ASP A 801 18.80 -37.35 29.52
CA ASP A 801 18.34 -36.47 30.59
C ASP A 801 18.58 -34.99 30.26
N ASN A 802 17.50 -34.22 30.34
CA ASN A 802 17.50 -32.78 30.20
C ASN A 802 16.89 -32.12 31.45
N LEU A 803 17.19 -30.84 31.64
CA LEU A 803 16.67 -30.06 32.74
C LEU A 803 16.24 -28.68 32.24
N LEU A 804 14.97 -28.35 32.47
CA LEU A 804 14.47 -26.99 32.37
C LEU A 804 14.37 -26.43 33.79
N THR A 805 14.94 -25.24 34.00
CA THR A 805 14.84 -24.53 35.28
C THR A 805 14.29 -23.14 35.11
N ILE A 806 13.49 -22.69 36.07
CA ILE A 806 12.85 -21.38 36.04
C ILE A 806 13.22 -20.63 37.31
N HIS A 807 13.62 -19.37 37.16
CA HIS A 807 13.65 -18.39 38.23
C HIS A 807 12.44 -17.49 38.05
N ALA A 808 11.37 -17.79 38.78
CA ALA A 808 10.15 -17.03 38.77
C ALA A 808 10.21 -15.95 39.86
N LEU A 809 9.76 -14.75 39.53
CA LEU A 809 9.84 -13.55 40.35
C LEU A 809 8.45 -13.00 40.62
N ASN A 810 8.29 -12.43 41.80
CA ASN A 810 7.16 -11.62 42.23
C ASN A 810 7.60 -10.15 42.37
N THR A 811 6.70 -9.19 42.23
CA THR A 811 6.93 -7.75 42.37
C THR A 811 7.32 -7.32 43.77
N SER A 812 6.76 -7.95 44.80
CA SER A 812 7.04 -7.62 46.20
C SER A 812 6.69 -8.77 47.14
N ARG A 813 7.18 -8.68 48.39
CA ARG A 813 6.80 -9.63 49.46
C ARG A 813 5.36 -9.43 49.93
N GLN A 814 4.75 -8.30 49.59
CA GLN A 814 3.36 -7.97 49.90
C GLN A 814 2.40 -8.33 48.77
N SER A 815 2.88 -8.86 47.64
CA SER A 815 2.04 -9.21 46.50
C SER A 815 1.00 -10.25 46.89
N SER A 816 -0.23 -10.04 46.46
CA SER A 816 -1.40 -10.86 46.80
C SER A 816 -1.36 -12.26 46.19
N ASP A 817 -0.54 -12.47 45.18
CA ASP A 817 -0.59 -13.59 44.27
C ASP A 817 0.80 -13.92 43.71
N PHE A 818 0.91 -15.14 43.18
CA PHE A 818 2.09 -15.65 42.49
C PHE A 818 1.71 -16.89 41.68
N LEU A 819 2.18 -17.02 40.44
CA LEU A 819 2.01 -18.24 39.65
C LEU A 819 3.19 -18.49 38.71
N VAL A 820 3.57 -19.76 38.58
CA VAL A 820 4.29 -20.28 37.42
C VAL A 820 3.76 -21.67 37.04
N LEU A 821 3.30 -21.81 35.80
CA LEU A 821 2.71 -23.03 35.26
C LEU A 821 3.28 -23.35 33.87
N PRO A 822 4.44 -24.02 33.81
CA PRO A 822 5.18 -24.24 32.57
C PRO A 822 4.77 -25.51 31.82
N TYR A 823 4.97 -25.49 30.50
CA TYR A 823 4.72 -26.55 29.55
C TYR A 823 5.71 -26.45 28.38
N LEU A 824 6.26 -27.57 27.89
CA LEU A 824 7.27 -27.56 26.83
C LEU A 824 6.89 -28.49 25.68
N LEU A 825 6.86 -27.95 24.47
CA LEU A 825 6.54 -28.66 23.23
C LEU A 825 7.72 -28.68 22.28
N ALA A 826 7.92 -29.82 21.62
CA ALA A 826 8.75 -29.95 20.43
C ALA A 826 7.88 -30.28 19.23
N GLY A 827 8.07 -29.58 18.11
CA GLY A 827 7.48 -29.94 16.83
C GLY A 827 8.43 -30.80 16.03
N GLU A 828 7.92 -31.91 15.50
CA GLU A 828 8.51 -32.65 14.40
C GLU A 828 7.71 -32.32 13.16
N GLN A 829 8.31 -31.61 12.21
CA GLN A 829 7.88 -31.77 10.81
C GLN A 829 8.48 -33.09 10.33
N SER A 830 7.63 -34.06 10.00
CA SER A 830 8.11 -35.22 9.25
C SER A 830 8.69 -34.69 7.95
N SER A 831 9.98 -34.95 7.72
CA SER A 831 10.66 -34.81 6.44
C SER A 831 10.04 -35.78 5.43
N GLY A 832 8.83 -35.48 4.99
CA GLY A 832 8.25 -36.11 3.82
C GLY A 832 8.91 -35.50 2.61
N ASN A 833 9.86 -36.23 1.99
CA ASN A 833 10.43 -35.98 0.65
C ASN A 833 9.98 -34.66 0.01
N GLU A 834 10.66 -33.56 0.36
CA GLU A 834 10.21 -32.18 0.16
C GLU A 834 10.40 -31.65 -1.26
N THR A 835 10.48 -32.53 -2.24
CA THR A 835 10.64 -32.13 -3.63
C THR A 835 9.45 -32.55 -4.46
N THR A 836 9.08 -31.74 -5.44
CA THR A 836 8.05 -32.09 -6.42
C THR A 836 8.44 -33.36 -7.17
N SER A 837 7.45 -34.08 -7.70
CA SER A 837 7.70 -35.30 -8.48
C SER A 837 8.56 -35.05 -9.73
N SER A 838 8.63 -33.80 -10.20
CA SER A 838 9.45 -33.35 -11.32
C SER A 838 10.86 -32.87 -10.91
N ALA A 839 11.15 -32.77 -9.61
CA ALA A 839 12.43 -32.32 -9.11
C ALA A 839 13.52 -33.40 -9.28
N LEU A 840 14.67 -32.96 -9.75
CA LEU A 840 15.84 -33.78 -10.03
C LEU A 840 17.03 -33.29 -9.20
N THR A 841 17.83 -34.21 -8.69
CA THR A 841 19.12 -33.87 -8.07
C THR A 841 20.15 -33.59 -9.17
N TYR A 842 20.82 -32.45 -9.10
CA TYR A 842 21.85 -32.06 -10.06
C TYR A 842 23.14 -32.84 -9.84
N ASN A 843 23.55 -33.59 -10.86
CA ASN A 843 24.73 -34.47 -10.83
C ASN A 843 25.71 -34.25 -12.02
N GLY A 844 25.49 -33.23 -12.85
CA GLY A 844 26.28 -32.97 -14.06
C GLY A 844 25.57 -32.03 -15.03
N SER A 845 26.18 -31.77 -16.20
CA SER A 845 25.61 -30.84 -17.19
C SER A 845 24.24 -31.29 -17.68
N ILE A 846 23.35 -30.33 -17.90
CA ILE A 846 22.00 -30.56 -18.44
C ILE A 846 22.01 -30.15 -19.91
N THR A 847 21.61 -31.07 -20.80
CA THR A 847 21.48 -30.76 -22.23
C THR A 847 20.11 -30.13 -22.50
N ILE A 848 20.10 -28.95 -23.13
CA ILE A 848 18.90 -28.19 -23.47
C ILE A 848 18.52 -28.45 -24.94
N ASP A 849 17.59 -29.39 -25.14
CA ASP A 849 17.15 -29.80 -26.48
C ASP A 849 15.81 -29.21 -26.93
N LYS A 850 15.07 -28.61 -25.99
CA LYS A 850 13.78 -27.96 -26.20
C LYS A 850 13.66 -26.75 -25.29
N SER A 851 12.75 -25.84 -25.64
CA SER A 851 12.42 -24.71 -24.78
C SER A 851 11.96 -25.19 -23.40
N CYS A 852 12.50 -24.61 -22.34
CA CYS A 852 12.22 -25.02 -20.97
C CYS A 852 12.35 -23.85 -19.98
N VAL A 853 11.72 -24.00 -18.81
CA VAL A 853 11.96 -23.14 -17.64
C VAL A 853 12.66 -23.98 -16.59
N VAL A 854 13.91 -23.65 -16.31
CA VAL A 854 14.70 -24.33 -15.29
C VAL A 854 14.57 -23.56 -13.99
N LYS A 855 14.11 -24.23 -12.94
CA LYS A 855 14.01 -23.68 -11.59
C LYS A 855 14.90 -24.51 -10.67
N ALA A 856 15.68 -23.87 -9.80
CA ALA A 856 16.61 -24.57 -8.93
C ALA A 856 16.68 -24.00 -7.51
N ARG A 857 16.93 -24.89 -6.55
CA ARG A 857 17.23 -24.56 -5.14
C ARG A 857 18.40 -25.39 -4.63
N ALA A 858 19.13 -24.88 -3.65
CA ALA A 858 20.11 -25.62 -2.88
C ALA A 858 19.54 -25.99 -1.51
N MET A 859 19.76 -27.23 -1.05
CA MET A 859 19.43 -27.68 0.29
C MET A 859 20.71 -27.95 1.08
N SER A 860 20.89 -27.27 2.21
CA SER A 860 22.01 -27.50 3.13
C SER A 860 21.51 -27.89 4.53
N GLY A 861 22.44 -28.13 5.46
CA GLY A 861 22.07 -28.32 6.88
C GLY A 861 21.42 -27.08 7.53
N ARG A 862 21.42 -25.93 6.84
CA ARG A 862 20.76 -24.69 7.25
C ARG A 862 19.39 -24.47 6.59
N GLY A 863 18.93 -25.40 5.76
CA GLY A 863 17.65 -25.32 5.04
C GLY A 863 17.79 -25.05 3.55
N TRP A 864 16.67 -24.65 2.94
CA TRP A 864 16.56 -24.36 1.51
C TRP A 864 17.00 -22.94 1.17
N SER A 865 17.66 -22.77 0.04
CA SER A 865 17.89 -21.46 -0.58
C SER A 865 16.59 -20.87 -1.15
N THR A 866 16.65 -19.59 -1.51
CA THR A 866 15.68 -19.00 -2.44
C THR A 866 15.73 -19.70 -3.80
N LEU A 867 14.65 -19.54 -4.56
CA LEU A 867 14.51 -20.01 -5.93
C LEU A 867 15.33 -19.12 -6.87
N ASP A 868 16.16 -19.73 -7.71
CA ASP A 868 16.65 -19.09 -8.94
C ASP A 868 16.02 -19.78 -10.15
N GLN A 869 15.87 -19.04 -11.26
CA GLN A 869 15.29 -19.58 -12.49
C GLN A 869 15.90 -18.99 -13.76
N VAL A 870 15.90 -19.80 -14.82
CA VAL A 870 16.21 -19.36 -16.18
C VAL A 870 15.18 -19.89 -17.18
N ARG A 871 14.77 -19.03 -18.12
CA ARG A 871 13.89 -19.39 -19.23
C ARG A 871 14.70 -19.49 -20.51
N LEU A 872 14.79 -20.68 -21.07
CA LEU A 872 15.62 -20.97 -22.23
C LEU A 872 14.71 -21.32 -23.41
N TRP A 873 14.89 -20.61 -24.53
CA TRP A 873 14.15 -20.88 -25.77
C TRP A 873 15.08 -21.57 -26.77
N VAL A 874 14.73 -22.78 -27.21
CA VAL A 874 15.43 -23.45 -28.30
C VAL A 874 14.75 -23.07 -29.60
N LEU A 875 15.51 -22.54 -30.57
CA LEU A 875 14.99 -22.30 -31.91
C LEU A 875 14.66 -23.64 -32.55
N GLU A 876 13.38 -23.97 -32.58
CA GLU A 876 12.87 -25.11 -33.32
C GLU A 876 12.73 -24.73 -34.80
N ASP A 877 13.00 -25.71 -35.67
CA ASP A 877 12.83 -25.52 -37.10
C ASP A 877 11.33 -25.58 -37.44
N VAL A 878 10.71 -24.40 -37.49
CA VAL A 878 9.27 -24.22 -37.71
C VAL A 878 8.90 -24.08 -39.19
N HIS A 879 9.75 -24.50 -40.14
CA HIS A 879 9.41 -24.43 -41.57
C HIS A 879 8.15 -25.22 -41.94
N GLU A 880 7.77 -26.22 -41.13
CA GLU A 880 6.51 -26.96 -41.25
C GLU A 880 5.38 -26.42 -40.35
N LEU A 881 5.64 -25.43 -39.49
CA LEU A 881 4.57 -24.77 -38.74
C LEU A 881 3.62 -24.10 -39.72
N ARG A 882 2.39 -24.61 -39.76
CA ARG A 882 1.29 -24.03 -40.50
C ARG A 882 0.33 -23.47 -39.46
N ILE A 883 0.25 -22.14 -39.38
CA ILE A 883 -0.88 -21.49 -38.69
C ILE A 883 -2.08 -21.66 -39.63
N SER A 884 -2.93 -22.64 -39.36
CA SER A 884 -4.11 -22.92 -40.20
C SER A 884 -5.31 -22.04 -39.81
N GLU A 885 -5.41 -21.68 -38.54
CA GLU A 885 -6.51 -20.89 -37.98
C GLU A 885 -6.01 -20.20 -36.70
N ILE A 886 -6.40 -18.95 -36.50
CA ILE A 886 -6.26 -18.25 -35.23
C ILE A 886 -7.67 -18.13 -34.68
N HIS A 887 -7.98 -18.81 -33.59
CA HIS A 887 -9.21 -18.57 -32.83
C HIS A 887 -9.04 -17.25 -32.07
N TYR A 888 -9.21 -16.15 -32.80
CA TYR A 888 -9.33 -14.83 -32.24
C TYR A 888 -10.77 -14.70 -31.75
N HIS A 889 -10.95 -14.66 -30.43
CA HIS A 889 -12.23 -14.39 -29.79
C HIS A 889 -12.13 -12.98 -29.19
N PRO A 890 -12.30 -11.92 -30.01
CA PRO A 890 -12.47 -10.59 -29.45
C PRO A 890 -13.69 -10.63 -28.50
N LEU A 891 -13.68 -9.77 -27.49
CA LEU A 891 -14.89 -9.50 -26.70
C LEU A 891 -16.01 -9.16 -27.68
N ASP A 892 -17.24 -9.63 -27.42
CA ASP A 892 -18.39 -9.38 -28.30
C ASP A 892 -18.49 -7.87 -28.54
N GLU A 893 -18.09 -7.40 -29.72
CA GLU A 893 -18.45 -6.07 -30.18
C GLU A 893 -19.97 -6.05 -30.15
N GLY A 894 -20.50 -5.13 -29.34
CA GLY A 894 -21.92 -5.00 -29.07
C GLY A 894 -22.71 -5.09 -30.37
N VAL A 895 -23.76 -5.91 -30.34
CA VAL A 895 -24.75 -6.04 -31.40
C VAL A 895 -25.10 -4.64 -31.93
N GLU A 896 -24.65 -4.33 -33.14
CA GLU A 896 -25.28 -3.28 -33.94
C GLU A 896 -26.72 -3.74 -34.17
N ASP A 897 -27.66 -3.23 -33.37
CA ASP A 897 -29.08 -3.23 -33.72
C ASP A 897 -29.26 -2.28 -34.91
N ASN A 898 -28.93 -2.82 -36.09
CA ASN A 898 -29.30 -2.26 -37.38
C ASN A 898 -30.67 -2.81 -37.80
N ASP A 899 -31.70 -2.54 -37.00
CA ASP A 899 -33.09 -2.66 -37.44
C ASP A 899 -33.54 -1.31 -38.02
N SER A 900 -33.14 -1.09 -39.28
CA SER A 900 -33.93 -0.29 -40.19
C SER A 900 -34.80 -1.22 -41.02
N ASP A 901 -36.08 -1.31 -40.63
CA ASP A 901 -37.14 -1.89 -41.43
C ASP A 901 -37.16 -1.22 -42.82
N TYR A 902 -36.83 -2.06 -43.81
CA TYR A 902 -37.70 -2.30 -44.96
C TYR A 902 -38.64 -3.46 -44.65
#